data_AF-A0A2A2JCP1-F1
#
_entry.id   AF-A0A2A2JCP1-F1
#
_cell.length_a   1.000
_cell.length_b   1.000
_cell.length_c   1.000
_cell.angle_alpha   90.00
_cell.angle_beta   90.00
_cell.angle_gamma   90.00
#
_symmetry.space_group_name_H-M   'P 1'
#
loop_
_entity.id
_entity.type
_entity.pdbx_description
1 polymer ?
#
loop_
_entity_poly.entity_id
_entity_poly.type
_entity_poly.pdbx_seq_one_letter_code
_entity_poly.pdbx_strand_id
1 'polypeptide(L)'
;MYEDSLTLDVGVAVGLSCDPTSEFHYLFTPTTTIKYRPNDENRYVWRVFLESGEYAKALVIARARQQLDPAAYQYVLRRQADKYIADKSYTAAAEILSESTESFETIVLKFLSTDGERRGGLKLLLENKLVKCNSSSPEERMKRDAIVLWLLEEQLTELSELRKELGKQQEAAEQMAHLKRFFIKKPVLEAIQTHQKAVYRLISSHADLEVQLFLANALKDYDVALNIYLIREQYKDALDLINSLGNPKLLYAFGPKIVPYIPAQLFGSIIGNEQISPLKLFPTLVLCQEKEDMAIQALKYLEWAITTQIGEHWRELHNMIILLYARFRPKKLHQYLLDGGSNKHNLPYDLDFAIRTCVQYKQEKSLIYLYCVSELFSEAVDRALKESLDLAKECAHLMDEEDELSFEPKYPKEMRRNIWMKIAKHIITKENNAVKCIDLLKESKDALSIQDVLPLFPEFTKIEHFKEPLCECLKDHSVKIQDLQDKMKEAMQIAEEIRVKTDKLQERVIVIKSGDMCASCSKGLSGRPFYAHACRHFFHRECLEDIAMSFLNESERKKLEKLIDEEQKILQRLELNERVGSKADVEQLEMDYEKRAMAIDNLLGAECPLCGNRAIDEIDKPFFSDENYELEAETQFIISNRRLFEGSTILELGSGATGVVGITAAKIGAKRVYLTDIRDKRLTQILRRNIEQNGVGDIAQIRNFKFPATDWTELSTTDRLLAELPGLDYILASDVFYDPSVFVPLAQTSQRILSRFPTARLYFSYQNRDDNWRIRLKDFGLKASLIRICDSKRHTFQLGEIYKPRENREINKMFAGIEGGGTSSKLVFVDQNGEQIKCADSSSTNVYLDGFEKTAEHIATWVRSEAKKHNVQLPLQGLGMGLSGAEDDDQNARFVEYLKTAHGDIAEHFYLASDAVATVAANFEQGVVIIAGTGSSCRMLLNDGSVHGVGGWGHAIGDQGSAFWITNRAMRMLFDDDDGLESAPGSTDLLRELLLKHFNVTNKTGLLDFLYSKFNKSSVATFTKFMADYGSDACVAKCFFDGGEMLGRHLKAVSRHMDEELLSDVPVLVVGLVFKSWSLLKPGFISAIRGSKIRKVSLFNLTENCAFGAAVLVAKKAGVKITHRAEKQLFDTILL
;
A
#
# COMPACT_ATOMS: atom_id res chain seq x y z
N MET A 1 75.94 23.53 -10.25
CA MET A 1 76.21 24.20 -11.54
C MET A 1 75.03 25.11 -11.84
N TYR A 2 75.23 26.16 -12.65
CA TYR A 2 74.14 27.00 -13.15
C TYR A 2 73.81 26.56 -14.59
N GLU A 3 72.54 26.29 -14.87
CA GLU A 3 72.05 25.92 -16.21
C GLU A 3 70.89 26.86 -16.59
N ASP A 4 71.21 27.95 -17.28
CA ASP A 4 70.24 28.69 -18.09
C ASP A 4 70.40 28.24 -19.55
N SER A 5 69.30 27.76 -20.15
CA SER A 5 69.30 27.23 -21.51
C SER A 5 69.26 28.35 -22.55
N LEU A 6 70.42 28.64 -23.16
CA LEU A 6 70.51 29.53 -24.32
C LEU A 6 69.83 28.91 -25.55
N THR A 7 69.10 29.71 -26.33
CA THR A 7 68.47 29.26 -27.57
C THR A 7 69.50 29.00 -28.67
N LEU A 8 69.25 27.99 -29.50
CA LEU A 8 70.18 27.51 -30.53
C LEU A 8 70.52 28.56 -31.60
N ASP A 9 69.65 29.56 -31.79
CA ASP A 9 69.77 30.62 -32.79
C ASP A 9 70.99 31.53 -32.58
N VAL A 10 71.58 31.53 -31.37
CA VAL A 10 72.64 32.46 -30.96
C VAL A 10 74.06 31.88 -31.19
N GLY A 11 74.17 30.60 -31.54
CA GLY A 11 75.42 29.91 -31.82
C GLY A 11 76.17 29.41 -30.57
N VAL A 12 77.25 28.65 -30.79
CA VAL A 12 78.07 28.06 -29.71
C VAL A 12 78.91 29.15 -29.02
N ALA A 13 78.98 29.11 -27.69
CA ALA A 13 79.82 30.02 -26.93
C ALA A 13 81.32 29.83 -27.23
N VAL A 14 82.01 30.93 -27.54
CA VAL A 14 83.45 31.00 -27.81
C VAL A 14 84.23 31.33 -26.53
N GLY A 15 83.63 32.09 -25.61
CA GLY A 15 84.24 32.41 -24.32
C GLY A 15 83.32 33.23 -23.41
N LEU A 16 83.75 33.39 -22.16
CA LEU A 16 83.09 34.18 -21.12
C LEU A 16 84.13 35.09 -20.46
N SER A 17 83.80 36.36 -20.26
CA SER A 17 84.62 37.31 -19.49
C SER A 17 83.76 38.09 -18.49
N CYS A 18 84.31 38.47 -17.34
CA CYS A 18 83.61 39.25 -16.32
C CYS A 18 84.22 40.65 -16.23
N ASP A 19 83.37 41.68 -16.14
CA ASP A 19 83.80 43.03 -15.75
C ASP A 19 83.74 43.16 -14.22
N PRO A 20 84.90 43.19 -13.52
CA PRO A 20 84.94 43.28 -12.05
C PRO A 20 84.42 44.62 -11.52
N THR A 21 84.19 45.61 -12.38
CA THR A 21 83.69 46.94 -12.00
C THR A 21 82.16 47.02 -12.03
N SER A 22 81.50 46.18 -12.83
CA SER A 22 80.04 46.22 -13.02
C SER A 22 79.33 44.88 -12.76
N GLU A 23 80.06 43.84 -12.38
CA GLU A 23 79.57 42.48 -12.05
C GLU A 23 78.91 41.73 -13.23
N PHE A 24 78.85 42.37 -14.41
CA PHE A 24 78.28 41.77 -15.61
C PHE A 24 79.28 40.80 -16.25
N HIS A 25 78.75 39.62 -16.56
CA HIS A 25 79.44 38.57 -17.27
C HIS A 25 79.03 38.65 -18.75
N TYR A 26 80.01 38.71 -19.65
CA TYR A 26 79.80 38.83 -21.09
C TYR A 26 80.16 37.50 -21.75
N LEU A 27 79.16 36.85 -22.34
CA LEU A 27 79.32 35.62 -23.11
C LEU A 27 79.42 35.98 -24.59
N PHE A 28 80.47 35.49 -25.25
CA PHE A 28 80.74 35.77 -26.66
C PHE A 28 80.38 34.56 -27.52
N THR A 29 79.59 34.75 -28.56
CA THR A 29 79.39 33.79 -29.66
C THR A 29 80.03 34.35 -30.95
N PRO A 30 80.13 33.59 -32.06
CA PRO A 30 80.72 34.11 -33.30
C PRO A 30 79.92 35.26 -33.94
N THR A 31 78.68 35.48 -33.50
CA THR A 31 77.72 36.41 -34.09
C THR A 31 77.21 37.48 -33.12
N THR A 32 77.25 37.24 -31.80
CA THR A 32 76.68 38.15 -30.80
C THR A 32 77.46 38.14 -29.47
N THR A 33 77.31 39.22 -28.69
CA THR A 33 77.78 39.29 -27.30
C THR A 33 76.58 39.43 -26.38
N ILE A 34 76.41 38.49 -25.45
CA ILE A 34 75.31 38.46 -24.48
C ILE A 34 75.79 39.00 -23.14
N LYS A 35 75.03 39.94 -22.56
CA LYS A 35 75.29 40.52 -21.24
C LYS A 35 74.44 39.83 -20.18
N TYR A 36 75.08 39.12 -19.25
CA TYR A 36 74.47 38.36 -18.17
C TYR A 36 74.81 38.96 -16.80
N ARG A 37 73.90 38.84 -15.81
CA ARG A 37 74.17 39.16 -14.41
C ARG A 37 73.59 38.08 -13.50
N PRO A 38 74.35 37.51 -12.56
CA PRO A 38 73.81 36.71 -11.47
C PRO A 38 72.91 37.61 -10.60
N ASN A 39 71.60 37.37 -10.63
CA ASN A 39 70.63 38.15 -9.84
C ASN A 39 70.17 37.44 -8.55
N ASP A 40 70.38 36.12 -8.43
CA ASP A 40 69.96 35.30 -7.28
C ASP A 40 70.79 34.01 -7.17
N GLU A 41 72.04 34.12 -6.74
CA GLU A 41 72.94 32.97 -6.55
C GLU A 41 72.41 31.98 -5.50
N ASN A 42 71.66 32.49 -4.51
CA ASN A 42 71.10 31.69 -3.42
C ASN A 42 69.94 30.77 -3.84
N ARG A 43 69.42 30.90 -5.07
CA ARG A 43 68.23 30.20 -5.59
C ARG A 43 68.23 28.68 -5.38
N TYR A 44 69.40 28.05 -5.50
CA TYR A 44 69.55 26.59 -5.41
C TYR A 44 70.46 26.10 -4.28
N VAL A 45 70.90 26.97 -3.36
CA VAL A 45 71.78 26.60 -2.23
C VAL A 45 71.14 25.54 -1.32
N TRP A 46 69.80 25.54 -1.20
CA TRP A 46 69.06 24.49 -0.49
C TRP A 46 69.25 23.09 -1.08
N ARG A 47 69.54 22.95 -2.40
CA ARG A 47 69.85 21.65 -3.03
C ARG A 47 71.19 21.11 -2.56
N VAL A 48 72.20 21.97 -2.41
CA VAL A 48 73.54 21.57 -1.95
C VAL A 48 73.48 21.03 -0.52
N PHE A 49 72.76 21.70 0.39
CA PHE A 49 72.53 21.19 1.75
C PHE A 49 71.62 19.95 1.80
N LEU A 50 70.79 19.73 0.79
CA LEU A 50 69.96 18.52 0.69
C LEU A 50 70.77 17.32 0.18
N GLU A 51 71.68 17.55 -0.77
CA GLU A 51 72.63 16.58 -1.30
C GLU A 51 73.72 16.21 -0.27
N SER A 52 74.11 17.13 0.63
CA SER A 52 74.96 16.82 1.80
C SER A 52 74.20 16.12 2.95
N GLY A 53 72.88 15.96 2.85
CA GLY A 53 72.05 15.34 3.88
C GLY A 53 71.76 16.23 5.11
N GLU A 54 72.02 17.53 5.03
CA GLU A 54 71.80 18.51 6.10
C GLU A 54 70.39 19.13 6.04
N TYR A 55 69.37 18.26 6.07
CA TYR A 55 67.95 18.60 5.90
C TYR A 55 67.48 19.82 6.70
N ALA A 56 67.92 19.99 7.95
CA ALA A 56 67.55 21.14 8.78
C ALA A 56 68.02 22.48 8.20
N LYS A 57 69.24 22.56 7.64
CA LYS A 57 69.76 23.77 6.98
C LYS A 57 69.04 24.02 5.66
N ALA A 58 68.83 22.97 4.87
CA ALA A 58 68.06 23.04 3.62
C ALA A 58 66.62 23.56 3.87
N LEU A 59 65.97 23.08 4.94
CA LEU A 59 64.59 23.46 5.29
C LEU A 59 64.49 24.90 5.76
N VAL A 60 65.44 25.40 6.56
CA VAL A 60 65.49 26.83 6.95
C VAL A 60 65.61 27.73 5.72
N ILE A 61 66.52 27.42 4.79
CA ILE A 61 66.73 28.19 3.56
C ILE A 61 65.48 28.14 2.65
N ALA A 62 64.87 26.97 2.50
CA ALA A 62 63.68 26.80 1.68
C ALA A 62 62.43 27.47 2.31
N ARG A 63 62.26 27.41 3.63
CA ARG A 63 61.17 28.08 4.37
C ARG A 63 61.30 29.60 4.28
N ALA A 64 62.52 30.14 4.40
CA ALA A 64 62.80 31.57 4.20
C ALA A 64 62.48 32.06 2.77
N ARG A 65 62.41 31.15 1.79
CA ARG A 65 62.10 31.43 0.37
C ARG A 65 60.72 30.92 -0.08
N GLN A 66 59.86 30.50 0.85
CA GLN A 66 58.59 29.83 0.54
C GLN A 66 57.62 30.66 -0.32
N GLN A 67 57.73 32.00 -0.32
CA GLN A 67 56.94 32.88 -1.19
C GLN A 67 57.48 32.98 -2.63
N LEU A 68 58.74 32.62 -2.87
CA LEU A 68 59.44 32.73 -4.17
C LEU A 68 59.63 31.36 -4.85
N ASP A 69 59.86 30.31 -4.06
CA ASP A 69 59.92 28.93 -4.53
C ASP A 69 59.21 27.99 -3.52
N PRO A 70 57.88 27.83 -3.63
CA PRO A 70 57.13 26.90 -2.79
C PRO A 70 57.54 25.43 -3.01
N ALA A 71 58.01 25.10 -4.22
CA ALA A 71 58.40 23.74 -4.60
C ALA A 71 59.68 23.29 -3.89
N ALA A 72 60.64 24.18 -3.68
CA ALA A 72 61.84 23.92 -2.89
C ALA A 72 61.49 23.45 -1.46
N TYR A 73 60.59 24.16 -0.77
CA TYR A 73 60.19 23.82 0.59
C TYR A 73 59.53 22.44 0.67
N GLN A 74 58.61 22.15 -0.26
CA GLN A 74 57.91 20.86 -0.32
C GLN A 74 58.85 19.70 -0.69
N TYR A 75 59.82 19.91 -1.58
CA TYR A 75 60.79 18.89 -1.95
C TYR A 75 61.77 18.55 -0.80
N VAL A 76 62.17 19.55 0.00
CA VAL A 76 62.98 19.33 1.21
C VAL A 76 62.18 18.56 2.28
N LEU A 77 60.94 18.99 2.57
CA LEU A 77 60.03 18.27 3.49
C LEU A 77 59.88 16.80 3.09
N ARG A 78 59.58 16.54 1.81
CA ARG A 78 59.44 15.19 1.27
C ARG A 78 60.69 14.36 1.51
N ARG A 79 61.86 14.86 1.10
CA ARG A 79 63.13 14.13 1.22
C ARG A 79 63.54 13.87 2.67
N GLN A 80 63.22 14.78 3.59
CA GLN A 80 63.42 14.58 5.02
C GLN A 80 62.48 13.50 5.59
N ALA A 81 61.20 13.49 5.19
CA ALA A 81 60.25 12.47 5.61
C ALA A 81 60.56 11.09 5.01
N ASP A 82 60.92 11.02 3.72
CA ASP A 82 61.36 9.79 3.05
C ASP A 82 62.61 9.21 3.75
N LYS A 83 63.51 10.05 4.30
CA LYS A 83 64.58 9.60 5.21
C LYS A 83 64.04 9.05 6.54
N TYR A 84 63.16 9.77 7.25
CA TYR A 84 62.62 9.27 8.53
C TYR A 84 61.86 7.94 8.37
N ILE A 85 61.23 7.70 7.22
CA ILE A 85 60.60 6.41 6.86
C ILE A 85 61.65 5.30 6.70
N ALA A 86 62.80 5.59 6.09
CA ALA A 86 63.93 4.64 6.01
C ALA A 86 64.56 4.38 7.39
N ASP A 87 64.67 5.42 8.22
CA ASP A 87 65.15 5.36 9.62
C ASP A 87 64.07 4.82 10.61
N LYS A 88 62.98 4.21 10.11
CA LYS A 88 61.81 3.68 10.85
C LYS A 88 61.11 4.66 11.81
N SER A 89 61.42 5.94 11.73
CA SER A 89 60.92 7.00 12.62
C SER A 89 59.58 7.55 12.13
N TYR A 90 58.57 6.67 12.04
CA TYR A 90 57.30 6.96 11.35
C TYR A 90 56.48 8.10 11.97
N THR A 91 56.59 8.35 13.28
CA THR A 91 55.95 9.50 13.94
C THR A 91 56.54 10.83 13.48
N ALA A 92 57.87 10.96 13.48
CA ALA A 92 58.57 12.15 12.97
C ALA A 92 58.31 12.37 11.46
N ALA A 93 58.21 11.29 10.68
CA ALA A 93 57.79 11.37 9.28
C ALA A 93 56.34 11.88 9.14
N ALA A 94 55.42 11.44 10.00
CA ALA A 94 54.01 11.83 9.99
C ALA A 94 53.79 13.31 10.35
N GLU A 95 54.53 13.84 11.33
CA GLU A 95 54.50 15.27 11.67
C GLU A 95 54.90 16.14 10.48
N ILE A 96 56.01 15.81 9.83
CA ILE A 96 56.56 16.54 8.66
C ILE A 96 55.63 16.42 7.45
N LEU A 97 55.10 15.23 7.17
CA LEU A 97 54.13 15.03 6.07
C LEU A 97 52.75 15.65 6.37
N SER A 98 52.47 16.05 7.62
CA SER A 98 51.29 16.87 7.94
C SER A 98 51.41 18.32 7.44
N GLU A 99 52.61 18.83 7.18
CA GLU A 99 52.87 20.13 6.53
C GLU A 99 53.01 20.03 5.00
N SER A 100 53.00 18.82 4.45
CA SER A 100 53.20 18.62 3.02
C SER A 100 51.93 18.87 2.20
N THR A 101 52.12 19.48 1.02
CA THR A 101 51.09 19.62 -0.02
C THR A 101 51.07 18.43 -0.98
N GLU A 102 51.76 17.32 -0.69
CA GLU A 102 51.54 16.06 -1.42
C GLU A 102 50.08 15.59 -1.27
N SER A 103 49.53 15.01 -2.34
CA SER A 103 48.22 14.36 -2.37
C SER A 103 48.06 13.41 -1.19
N PHE A 104 46.90 13.42 -0.54
CA PHE A 104 46.62 12.66 0.69
C PHE A 104 46.95 11.18 0.53
N GLU A 105 46.63 10.61 -0.63
CA GLU A 105 46.84 9.24 -1.06
C GLU A 105 48.33 8.87 -1.10
N THR A 106 49.16 9.69 -1.74
CA THR A 106 50.63 9.49 -1.81
C THR A 106 51.29 9.53 -0.44
N ILE A 107 50.75 10.32 0.50
CA ILE A 107 51.25 10.35 1.89
C ILE A 107 50.80 9.09 2.64
N VAL A 108 49.51 8.75 2.55
CA VAL A 108 48.88 7.58 3.19
C VAL A 108 49.56 6.28 2.78
N LEU A 109 49.90 6.11 1.50
CA LEU A 109 50.60 4.94 0.96
C LEU A 109 52.00 4.72 1.58
N LYS A 110 52.61 5.73 2.22
CA LYS A 110 53.88 5.57 2.95
C LYS A 110 53.71 4.94 4.35
N PHE A 111 52.48 4.86 4.87
CA PHE A 111 52.17 4.34 6.21
C PHE A 111 51.27 3.10 6.21
N LEU A 112 50.49 2.84 5.14
CA LEU A 112 49.63 1.66 5.01
C LEU A 112 50.42 0.35 5.09
N SER A 113 50.29 -0.34 6.22
CA SER A 113 50.90 -1.65 6.49
C SER A 113 50.30 -2.25 7.77
N THR A 114 50.61 -3.53 8.04
CA THR A 114 50.26 -4.21 9.29
C THR A 114 51.25 -3.96 10.44
N ASP A 115 52.26 -3.11 10.26
CA ASP A 115 53.28 -2.84 11.28
C ASP A 115 52.77 -1.82 12.31
N GLY A 116 52.75 -2.17 13.60
CA GLY A 116 52.23 -1.31 14.67
C GLY A 116 52.87 0.08 14.74
N GLU A 117 54.18 0.19 14.48
CA GLU A 117 54.91 1.46 14.44
C GLU A 117 54.41 2.38 13.31
N ARG A 118 54.06 1.80 12.16
CA ARG A 118 53.54 2.54 10.99
C ARG A 118 52.08 2.94 11.18
N ARG A 119 51.26 2.06 11.78
CA ARG A 119 49.90 2.36 12.26
C ARG A 119 49.90 3.54 13.25
N GLY A 120 50.88 3.61 14.16
CA GLY A 120 51.07 4.75 15.06
C GLY A 120 51.38 6.06 14.31
N GLY A 121 52.28 6.02 13.32
CA GLY A 121 52.56 7.15 12.43
C GLY A 121 51.32 7.61 11.64
N LEU A 122 50.54 6.68 11.11
CA LEU A 122 49.30 6.96 10.39
C LEU A 122 48.26 7.68 11.27
N LYS A 123 48.07 7.24 12.52
CA LYS A 123 47.16 7.90 13.47
C LYS A 123 47.59 9.35 13.74
N LEU A 124 48.88 9.58 13.99
CA LEU A 124 49.42 10.92 14.23
C LEU A 124 49.27 11.84 13.00
N LEU A 125 49.46 11.31 11.78
CA LEU A 125 49.21 12.04 10.54
C LEU A 125 47.74 12.46 10.42
N LEU A 126 46.81 11.53 10.66
CA LEU A 126 45.38 11.74 10.53
C LEU A 126 44.85 12.71 11.59
N GLU A 127 45.28 12.61 12.85
CA GLU A 127 44.91 13.60 13.88
C GLU A 127 45.47 14.99 13.58
N ASN A 128 46.73 15.10 13.13
CA ASN A 128 47.32 16.37 12.74
C ASN A 128 46.67 17.00 11.49
N LYS A 129 46.09 16.19 10.58
CA LYS A 129 45.26 16.71 9.48
C LYS A 129 43.84 17.06 9.92
N LEU A 130 43.25 16.31 10.86
CA LEU A 130 41.94 16.61 11.44
C LEU A 130 41.93 17.98 12.15
N VAL A 131 42.99 18.31 12.89
CA VAL A 131 43.15 19.63 13.57
C VAL A 131 43.26 20.79 12.56
N LYS A 132 43.71 20.54 11.32
CA LYS A 132 43.85 21.56 10.27
C LYS A 132 42.59 21.71 9.38
N CYS A 133 41.54 20.91 9.59
CA CYS A 133 40.29 21.00 8.82
C CYS A 133 39.29 21.96 9.50
N ASN A 134 38.95 23.08 8.86
CA ASN A 134 37.92 23.99 9.38
C ASN A 134 36.50 23.50 8.99
N SER A 135 35.52 23.58 9.88
CA SER A 135 34.11 23.20 9.58
C SER A 135 33.39 24.17 8.61
N SER A 136 34.11 24.99 7.85
CA SER A 136 33.56 26.11 7.08
C SER A 136 33.03 25.70 5.70
N SER A 137 33.82 25.03 4.87
CA SER A 137 33.39 24.59 3.53
C SER A 137 32.78 23.18 3.51
N PRO A 138 31.92 22.85 2.53
CA PRO A 138 31.40 21.49 2.37
C PRO A 138 32.50 20.44 2.15
N GLU A 139 33.52 20.77 1.35
CA GLU A 139 34.66 19.87 1.11
C GLU A 139 35.46 19.57 2.37
N GLU A 140 35.75 20.57 3.21
CA GLU A 140 36.46 20.36 4.47
C GLU A 140 35.65 19.50 5.44
N ARG A 141 34.31 19.61 5.44
CA ARG A 141 33.42 18.72 6.20
C ARG A 141 33.51 17.28 5.68
N MET A 142 33.45 17.05 4.38
CA MET A 142 33.60 15.71 3.80
C MET A 142 34.98 15.10 4.11
N LYS A 143 36.05 15.90 4.02
CA LYS A 143 37.43 15.49 4.36
C LYS A 143 37.57 15.17 5.85
N ARG A 144 37.03 16.02 6.73
CA ARG A 144 36.93 15.79 8.18
C ARG A 144 36.18 14.50 8.49
N ASP A 145 34.98 14.32 7.95
CA ASP A 145 34.11 13.18 8.25
C ASP A 145 34.76 11.85 7.80
N ALA A 146 35.41 11.83 6.64
CA ALA A 146 36.20 10.68 6.18
C ALA A 146 37.39 10.36 7.10
N ILE A 147 38.15 11.38 7.52
CA ILE A 147 39.26 11.22 8.47
C ILE A 147 38.76 10.71 9.84
N VAL A 148 37.60 11.19 10.32
CA VAL A 148 37.00 10.73 11.58
C VAL A 148 36.54 9.27 11.48
N LEU A 149 35.84 8.89 10.41
CA LEU A 149 35.37 7.51 10.23
C LEU A 149 36.54 6.51 10.16
N TRP A 150 37.62 6.87 9.45
CA TRP A 150 38.80 6.00 9.36
C TRP A 150 39.60 5.96 10.68
N LEU A 151 39.74 7.08 11.40
CA LEU A 151 40.33 7.08 12.75
C LEU A 151 39.54 6.20 13.73
N LEU A 152 38.20 6.16 13.62
CA LEU A 152 37.36 5.27 14.42
C LEU A 152 37.59 3.80 14.06
N GLU A 153 37.62 3.44 12.77
CA GLU A 153 37.90 2.08 12.30
C GLU A 153 39.27 1.58 12.78
N GLU A 154 40.31 2.40 12.71
CA GLU A 154 41.67 2.05 13.13
C GLU A 154 41.83 2.01 14.67
N GLN A 155 41.08 2.81 15.43
CA GLN A 155 41.04 2.73 16.91
C GLN A 155 40.22 1.54 17.42
N LEU A 156 39.12 1.19 16.75
CA LEU A 156 38.29 0.02 17.06
C LEU A 156 39.00 -1.29 16.67
N THR A 157 39.73 -1.31 15.55
CA THR A 157 40.58 -2.44 15.15
C THR A 157 41.66 -2.72 16.19
N GLU A 158 42.40 -1.69 16.61
CA GLU A 158 43.41 -1.78 17.68
C GLU A 158 42.81 -2.24 19.02
N LEU A 159 41.64 -1.73 19.41
CA LEU A 159 40.93 -2.19 20.62
C LEU A 159 40.48 -3.65 20.52
N SER A 160 40.11 -4.11 19.32
CA SER A 160 39.76 -5.51 19.03
C SER A 160 40.97 -6.44 19.06
N GLU A 161 42.15 -5.98 18.64
CA GLU A 161 43.42 -6.71 18.71
C GLU A 161 43.92 -6.80 20.17
N LEU A 162 44.00 -5.67 20.89
CA LEU A 162 44.46 -5.62 22.29
C LEU A 162 43.60 -6.47 23.25
N ARG A 163 42.32 -6.68 22.93
CA ARG A 163 41.43 -7.58 23.70
C ARG A 163 41.59 -9.08 23.36
N LYS A 164 42.21 -9.43 22.23
CA LYS A 164 42.48 -10.83 21.84
C LYS A 164 43.81 -11.34 22.42
N GLU A 165 44.78 -10.46 22.67
CA GLU A 165 46.07 -10.82 23.24
C GLU A 165 45.99 -11.00 24.78
N LEU A 166 46.27 -12.21 25.27
CA LEU A 166 46.33 -12.46 26.71
C LEU A 166 47.48 -11.65 27.34
N GLY A 167 47.14 -10.83 28.33
CA GLY A 167 48.06 -9.99 29.10
C GLY A 167 47.82 -8.49 28.92
N LYS A 168 47.26 -8.04 27.79
CA LYS A 168 47.14 -6.60 27.44
C LYS A 168 45.84 -5.92 27.90
N GLN A 169 45.13 -6.47 28.88
CA GLN A 169 43.85 -5.89 29.30
C GLN A 169 43.96 -4.47 29.87
N GLN A 170 45.10 -4.09 30.45
CA GLN A 170 45.34 -2.71 30.86
C GLN A 170 45.52 -1.76 29.67
N GLU A 171 46.33 -2.13 28.67
CA GLU A 171 46.49 -1.38 27.41
C GLU A 171 45.14 -1.23 26.69
N ALA A 172 44.31 -2.28 26.66
CA ALA A 172 42.96 -2.24 26.11
C ALA A 172 42.03 -1.26 26.87
N ALA A 173 42.14 -1.19 28.20
CA ALA A 173 41.37 -0.25 29.02
C ALA A 173 41.82 1.21 28.81
N GLU A 174 43.13 1.44 28.70
CA GLU A 174 43.71 2.76 28.41
C GLU A 174 43.33 3.24 26.99
N GLN A 175 43.40 2.36 25.99
CA GLN A 175 42.91 2.63 24.63
C GLN A 175 41.39 2.90 24.60
N MET A 176 40.61 2.17 25.38
CA MET A 176 39.17 2.44 25.49
C MET A 176 38.88 3.81 26.13
N ALA A 177 39.67 4.23 27.12
CA ALA A 177 39.59 5.57 27.69
C ALA A 177 40.02 6.64 26.67
N HIS A 178 40.99 6.36 25.80
CA HIS A 178 41.36 7.24 24.70
C HIS A 178 40.22 7.39 23.67
N LEU A 179 39.62 6.28 23.22
CA LEU A 179 38.47 6.28 22.31
C LEU A 179 37.26 7.01 22.90
N LYS A 180 36.96 6.80 24.20
CA LYS A 180 35.90 7.55 24.93
C LYS A 180 36.17 9.06 24.96
N ARG A 181 37.44 9.51 25.04
CA ARG A 181 37.82 10.92 24.90
C ARG A 181 37.74 11.42 23.44
N PHE A 182 38.06 10.56 22.46
CA PHE A 182 38.00 10.90 21.04
C PHE A 182 36.58 11.28 20.61
N PHE A 183 35.56 10.53 21.03
CA PHE A 183 34.15 10.83 20.77
C PHE A 183 33.68 12.21 21.28
N ILE A 184 34.34 12.76 22.30
CA ILE A 184 33.98 14.05 22.92
C ILE A 184 34.61 15.23 22.17
N LYS A 185 35.61 15.01 21.29
CA LYS A 185 36.21 16.07 20.46
C LYS A 185 35.13 16.66 19.53
N LYS A 186 34.86 17.97 19.60
CA LYS A 186 33.79 18.63 18.82
C LYS A 186 33.74 18.26 17.31
N PRO A 187 34.87 18.26 16.55
CA PRO A 187 34.84 17.87 15.13
C PRO A 187 34.45 16.40 14.90
N VAL A 188 34.74 15.52 15.86
CA VAL A 188 34.36 14.09 15.84
C VAL A 188 32.86 13.96 16.09
N LEU A 189 32.33 14.68 17.09
CA LEU A 189 30.90 14.63 17.43
C LEU A 189 30.01 15.20 16.30
N GLU A 190 30.44 16.28 15.63
CA GLU A 190 29.76 16.81 14.43
C GLU A 190 29.73 15.78 13.28
N ALA A 191 30.83 15.07 13.04
CA ALA A 191 30.90 14.02 12.02
C ALA A 191 29.99 12.82 12.38
N ILE A 192 29.97 12.40 13.64
CA ILE A 192 29.16 11.26 14.09
C ILE A 192 27.66 11.57 14.06
N GLN A 193 27.25 12.78 14.42
CA GLN A 193 25.85 13.22 14.26
C GLN A 193 25.41 13.19 12.79
N THR A 194 26.32 13.51 11.86
CA THR A 194 26.06 13.47 10.42
C THR A 194 25.97 12.02 9.90
N HIS A 195 26.79 11.10 10.43
CA HIS A 195 26.95 9.73 9.90
C HIS A 195 26.55 8.62 10.89
N GLN A 196 25.62 8.88 11.80
CA GLN A 196 25.22 8.00 12.92
C GLN A 196 24.99 6.52 12.50
N LYS A 197 24.23 6.28 11.43
CA LYS A 197 23.97 4.93 10.88
C LYS A 197 25.21 4.22 10.32
N ALA A 198 26.28 4.93 9.96
CA ALA A 198 27.55 4.32 9.55
C ALA A 198 28.42 4.00 10.78
N VAL A 199 28.50 4.94 11.73
CA VAL A 199 29.30 4.80 12.97
C VAL A 199 28.80 3.62 13.81
N TYR A 200 27.49 3.44 13.97
CA TYR A 200 26.98 2.24 14.66
C TYR A 200 27.32 0.93 13.94
N ARG A 201 27.26 0.89 12.60
CA ARG A 201 27.62 -0.32 11.84
C ARG A 201 29.09 -0.69 12.02
N LEU A 202 29.99 0.30 12.03
CA LEU A 202 31.42 0.09 12.34
C LEU A 202 31.61 -0.48 13.76
N ILE A 203 31.00 0.13 14.77
CA ILE A 203 31.13 -0.34 16.16
C ILE A 203 30.58 -1.76 16.33
N SER A 204 29.43 -2.05 15.70
CA SER A 204 28.82 -3.38 15.72
C SER A 204 29.64 -4.43 14.94
N SER A 205 30.37 -4.07 13.86
CA SER A 205 31.28 -5.01 13.18
C SER A 205 32.51 -5.38 14.01
N HIS A 206 32.93 -4.53 14.95
CA HIS A 206 33.95 -4.87 15.96
C HIS A 206 33.35 -5.50 17.23
N ALA A 207 32.03 -5.74 17.26
CA ALA A 207 31.25 -6.31 18.37
C ALA A 207 31.33 -5.56 19.72
N ASP A 208 31.73 -4.29 19.74
CA ASP A 208 31.89 -3.54 21.00
C ASP A 208 30.59 -2.87 21.47
N LEU A 209 29.75 -3.67 22.13
CA LEU A 209 28.51 -3.21 22.76
C LEU A 209 28.73 -2.15 23.85
N GLU A 210 29.92 -2.02 24.44
CA GLU A 210 30.17 -1.02 25.49
C GLU A 210 30.53 0.35 24.91
N VAL A 211 31.34 0.38 23.84
CA VAL A 211 31.53 1.58 23.02
C VAL A 211 30.21 2.01 22.41
N GLN A 212 29.40 1.07 21.92
CA GLN A 212 28.10 1.39 21.33
C GLN A 212 27.14 2.01 22.35
N LEU A 213 27.11 1.48 23.59
CA LEU A 213 26.30 2.02 24.69
C LEU A 213 26.79 3.39 25.16
N PHE A 214 28.12 3.59 25.28
CA PHE A 214 28.70 4.88 25.60
C PHE A 214 28.33 5.94 24.55
N LEU A 215 28.41 5.60 23.26
CA LEU A 215 28.06 6.52 22.19
C LEU A 215 26.55 6.81 22.15
N ALA A 216 25.70 5.79 22.32
CA ALA A 216 24.25 5.98 22.39
C ALA A 216 23.85 6.94 23.53
N ASN A 217 24.42 6.76 24.72
CA ASN A 217 24.21 7.67 25.85
C ASN A 217 24.74 9.09 25.58
N ALA A 218 25.88 9.24 24.90
CA ALA A 218 26.44 10.54 24.52
C ALA A 218 25.60 11.28 23.46
N LEU A 219 25.02 10.55 22.50
CA LEU A 219 24.13 11.09 21.46
C LEU A 219 22.67 11.27 21.92
N LYS A 220 22.31 10.74 23.10
CA LYS A 220 20.92 10.61 23.59
C LYS A 220 20.03 9.71 22.71
N ASP A 221 20.64 8.71 22.08
CA ASP A 221 19.97 7.66 21.31
C ASP A 221 19.51 6.54 22.27
N TYR A 222 18.39 6.80 22.94
CA TYR A 222 17.87 5.89 23.97
C TYR A 222 17.33 4.58 23.38
N ASP A 223 16.85 4.58 22.13
CA ASP A 223 16.40 3.36 21.45
C ASP A 223 17.56 2.40 21.20
N VAL A 224 18.74 2.88 20.75
CA VAL A 224 19.94 2.03 20.62
C VAL A 224 20.45 1.59 21.99
N ALA A 225 20.48 2.48 22.99
CA ALA A 225 20.91 2.12 24.35
C ALA A 225 20.03 1.01 24.96
N LEU A 226 18.70 1.11 24.86
CA LEU A 226 17.76 0.13 25.38
C LEU A 226 17.86 -1.22 24.68
N ASN A 227 18.01 -1.25 23.34
CA ASN A 227 18.25 -2.52 22.65
C ASN A 227 19.58 -3.18 23.07
N ILE A 228 20.64 -2.40 23.38
CA ILE A 228 21.90 -2.96 23.91
C ILE A 228 21.71 -3.56 25.31
N TYR A 229 21.00 -2.88 26.21
CA TYR A 229 20.70 -3.45 27.54
C TYR A 229 19.89 -4.75 27.44
N LEU A 230 18.93 -4.84 26.51
CA LEU A 230 18.19 -6.09 26.24
C LEU A 230 19.08 -7.21 25.69
N ILE A 231 19.99 -6.91 24.75
CA ILE A 231 20.97 -7.88 24.20
C ILE A 231 21.92 -8.40 25.30
N ARG A 232 22.16 -7.61 26.34
CA ARG A 232 22.99 -7.96 27.51
C ARG A 232 22.20 -8.61 28.66
N GLU A 233 20.90 -8.89 28.49
CA GLU A 233 19.99 -9.37 29.55
C GLU A 233 19.90 -8.42 30.77
N GLN A 234 20.32 -7.16 30.60
CA GLN A 234 20.31 -6.11 31.62
C GLN A 234 18.94 -5.42 31.72
N TYR A 235 17.88 -6.22 31.89
CA TYR A 235 16.48 -5.73 31.88
C TYR A 235 16.18 -4.67 32.94
N LYS A 236 16.88 -4.70 34.09
CA LYS A 236 16.76 -3.69 35.15
C LYS A 236 17.32 -2.35 34.71
N ASP A 237 18.56 -2.32 34.23
CA ASP A 237 19.22 -1.10 33.77
C ASP A 237 18.45 -0.45 32.59
N ALA A 238 17.82 -1.28 31.73
CA ALA A 238 16.89 -0.81 30.71
C ALA A 238 15.63 -0.14 31.29
N LEU A 239 15.01 -0.75 32.30
CA LEU A 239 13.81 -0.21 32.96
C LEU A 239 14.14 1.07 33.74
N ASP A 240 15.26 1.10 34.46
CA ASP A 240 15.72 2.27 35.20
C ASP A 240 16.06 3.44 34.25
N LEU A 241 16.63 3.16 33.06
CA LEU A 241 16.79 4.17 32.01
C LEU A 241 15.43 4.70 31.53
N ILE A 242 14.46 3.83 31.20
CA ILE A 242 13.10 4.26 30.80
C ILE A 242 12.45 5.15 31.87
N ASN A 243 12.53 4.73 33.14
CA ASN A 243 11.99 5.46 34.28
C ASN A 243 12.67 6.83 34.45
N SER A 244 14.01 6.89 34.33
CA SER A 244 14.79 8.14 34.46
C SER A 244 14.47 9.19 33.37
N LEU A 245 13.99 8.75 32.21
CA LEU A 245 13.62 9.60 31.08
C LEU A 245 12.16 10.06 31.11
N GLY A 246 11.31 9.43 31.93
CA GLY A 246 9.90 9.80 32.09
C GLY A 246 9.05 9.78 30.80
N ASN A 247 9.46 9.03 29.77
CA ASN A 247 8.84 9.07 28.44
C ASN A 247 7.97 7.83 28.18
N PRO A 248 6.62 7.92 28.19
CA PRO A 248 5.75 6.78 27.99
C PRO A 248 5.93 6.07 26.64
N LYS A 249 6.42 6.74 25.59
CA LYS A 249 6.62 6.13 24.27
C LYS A 249 7.62 4.97 24.30
N LEU A 250 8.72 5.13 25.04
CA LEU A 250 9.73 4.08 25.21
C LEU A 250 9.15 2.90 26.00
N LEU A 251 8.34 3.17 27.02
CA LEU A 251 7.67 2.15 27.79
C LEU A 251 6.71 1.29 26.94
N TYR A 252 5.91 1.90 26.06
CA TYR A 252 5.03 1.13 25.16
C TYR A 252 5.83 0.29 24.14
N ALA A 253 6.96 0.79 23.64
CA ALA A 253 7.78 0.09 22.64
C ALA A 253 8.63 -1.06 23.22
N PHE A 254 9.14 -0.91 24.45
CA PHE A 254 10.04 -1.88 25.10
C PHE A 254 9.35 -2.74 26.17
N GLY A 255 8.21 -2.31 26.72
CA GLY A 255 7.40 -3.06 27.70
C GLY A 255 7.13 -4.52 27.31
N PRO A 256 6.69 -4.82 26.07
CA PRO A 256 6.47 -6.20 25.61
C PRO A 256 7.74 -7.07 25.61
N LYS A 257 8.93 -6.46 25.46
CA LYS A 257 10.23 -7.16 25.52
C LYS A 257 10.72 -7.39 26.95
N ILE A 258 10.30 -6.54 27.90
CA ILE A 258 10.76 -6.52 29.30
C ILE A 258 9.84 -7.38 30.20
N VAL A 259 8.53 -7.38 29.95
CA VAL A 259 7.55 -8.09 30.78
C VAL A 259 7.77 -9.60 30.95
N PRO A 260 8.33 -10.38 29.97
CA PRO A 260 8.55 -11.82 30.14
C PRO A 260 9.61 -12.17 31.21
N TYR A 261 10.43 -11.20 31.61
CA TYR A 261 11.62 -11.37 32.45
C TYR A 261 11.49 -10.69 33.83
N ILE A 262 11.02 -9.43 33.89
CA ILE A 262 10.92 -8.67 35.15
C ILE A 262 9.53 -8.03 35.40
N PRO A 263 8.43 -8.79 35.30
CA PRO A 263 7.06 -8.24 35.34
C PRO A 263 6.73 -7.46 36.62
N ALA A 264 7.23 -7.92 37.77
CA ALA A 264 6.97 -7.27 39.06
C ALA A 264 7.67 -5.91 39.21
N GLN A 265 8.85 -5.73 38.58
CA GLN A 265 9.56 -4.45 38.57
C GLN A 265 8.93 -3.50 37.54
N LEU A 266 8.58 -4.01 36.35
CA LEU A 266 7.91 -3.24 35.30
C LEU A 266 6.57 -2.67 35.79
N PHE A 267 5.62 -3.50 36.23
CA PHE A 267 4.34 -2.98 36.74
C PHE A 267 4.52 -2.17 38.03
N GLY A 268 5.54 -2.48 38.85
CA GLY A 268 5.88 -1.73 40.05
C GLY A 268 6.34 -0.28 39.80
N SER A 269 6.92 0.04 38.64
CA SER A 269 7.26 1.42 38.27
C SER A 269 6.19 2.15 37.45
N ILE A 270 5.13 1.43 37.04
CA ILE A 270 3.98 1.96 36.29
C ILE A 270 2.82 2.32 37.24
N ILE A 271 2.57 1.49 38.25
CA ILE A 271 1.54 1.74 39.28
C ILE A 271 1.90 3.04 40.03
N GLY A 272 0.99 4.02 39.99
CA GLY A 272 1.20 5.36 40.57
C GLY A 272 1.64 6.42 39.56
N ASN A 273 1.82 6.10 38.27
CA ASN A 273 2.15 7.08 37.23
C ASN A 273 0.97 7.32 36.28
N GLU A 274 0.24 8.41 36.52
CA GLU A 274 -0.97 8.80 35.80
C GLU A 274 -0.74 9.17 34.32
N GLN A 275 0.50 9.43 33.88
CA GLN A 275 0.80 9.79 32.49
C GLN A 275 0.78 8.60 31.52
N ILE A 276 0.61 7.38 32.04
CA ILE A 276 0.68 6.14 31.26
C ILE A 276 -0.74 5.65 30.94
N SER A 277 -1.13 5.81 29.68
CA SER A 277 -2.44 5.38 29.16
C SER A 277 -2.51 3.83 29.13
N PRO A 278 -3.46 3.20 29.86
CA PRO A 278 -3.52 1.74 29.94
C PRO A 278 -3.79 1.05 28.60
N LEU A 279 -4.59 1.66 27.72
CA LEU A 279 -4.84 1.14 26.36
C LEU A 279 -3.55 0.99 25.53
N LYS A 280 -2.57 1.87 25.71
CA LYS A 280 -1.29 1.80 24.99
C LYS A 280 -0.33 0.74 25.56
N LEU A 281 -0.63 0.20 26.75
CA LEU A 281 0.01 -0.99 27.31
C LEU A 281 -0.67 -2.30 26.91
N PHE A 282 -1.77 -2.29 26.15
CA PHE A 282 -2.50 -3.51 25.78
C PHE A 282 -1.61 -4.60 25.12
N PRO A 283 -0.63 -4.29 24.23
CA PRO A 283 0.31 -5.30 23.72
C PRO A 283 1.17 -5.96 24.81
N THR A 284 1.59 -5.20 25.82
CA THR A 284 2.31 -5.72 27.00
C THR A 284 1.40 -6.58 27.86
N LEU A 285 0.15 -6.15 28.05
CA LEU A 285 -0.85 -6.85 28.88
C LEU A 285 -1.25 -8.19 28.25
N VAL A 286 -1.42 -8.28 26.93
CA VAL A 286 -1.78 -9.53 26.23
C VAL A 286 -0.75 -10.64 26.50
N LEU A 287 0.55 -10.32 26.52
CA LEU A 287 1.61 -11.29 26.85
C LEU A 287 1.49 -11.84 28.29
N CYS A 288 0.92 -11.08 29.22
CA CYS A 288 0.69 -11.52 30.59
C CYS A 288 -0.32 -12.69 30.69
N GLN A 289 -1.01 -13.07 29.62
CA GLN A 289 -1.85 -14.27 29.56
C GLN A 289 -1.04 -15.57 29.62
N GLU A 290 0.27 -15.56 29.31
CA GLU A 290 1.07 -16.80 29.21
C GLU A 290 1.42 -17.42 30.57
N LYS A 291 1.88 -16.61 31.53
CA LYS A 291 2.40 -17.06 32.84
C LYS A 291 1.62 -16.42 33.99
N GLU A 292 1.34 -17.21 35.03
CA GLU A 292 0.58 -16.74 36.21
C GLU A 292 1.28 -15.56 36.93
N ASP A 293 2.61 -15.60 37.07
CA ASP A 293 3.37 -14.50 37.69
C ASP A 293 3.21 -13.17 36.96
N MET A 294 3.10 -13.20 35.63
CA MET A 294 2.85 -11.99 34.82
C MET A 294 1.40 -11.52 35.00
N ALA A 295 0.45 -12.44 34.92
CA ALA A 295 -0.97 -12.16 35.14
C ALA A 295 -1.23 -11.52 36.51
N ILE A 296 -0.58 -11.99 37.58
CA ILE A 296 -0.76 -11.46 38.94
C ILE A 296 -0.32 -9.99 39.04
N GLN A 297 0.77 -9.58 38.39
CA GLN A 297 1.23 -8.19 38.44
C GLN A 297 0.43 -7.29 37.49
N ALA A 298 0.06 -7.80 36.30
CA ALA A 298 -0.83 -7.11 35.38
C ALA A 298 -2.22 -6.85 35.99
N LEU A 299 -2.78 -7.83 36.71
CA LEU A 299 -4.05 -7.67 37.43
C LEU A 299 -3.99 -6.56 38.49
N LYS A 300 -2.91 -6.46 39.27
CA LYS A 300 -2.74 -5.33 40.22
C LYS A 300 -2.73 -3.97 39.53
N TYR A 301 -2.05 -3.87 38.38
CA TYR A 301 -2.01 -2.63 37.60
C TYR A 301 -3.39 -2.29 37.03
N LEU A 302 -4.12 -3.28 36.53
CA LEU A 302 -5.48 -3.10 36.00
C LEU A 302 -6.49 -2.74 37.11
N GLU A 303 -6.40 -3.37 38.28
CA GLU A 303 -7.18 -2.99 39.49
C GLU A 303 -6.87 -1.53 39.89
N TRP A 304 -5.60 -1.11 39.89
CA TRP A 304 -5.19 0.26 40.19
C TRP A 304 -5.67 1.27 39.15
N ALA A 305 -5.53 0.97 37.85
CA ALA A 305 -5.89 1.88 36.77
C ALA A 305 -7.39 2.22 36.81
N ILE A 306 -8.25 1.22 36.95
CA ILE A 306 -9.71 1.39 36.99
C ILE A 306 -10.18 2.10 38.26
N THR A 307 -9.52 1.85 39.41
CA THR A 307 -9.86 2.52 40.67
C THR A 307 -9.34 3.96 40.77
N THR A 308 -8.37 4.36 39.94
CA THR A 308 -7.76 5.70 39.97
C THR A 308 -8.28 6.62 38.87
N GLN A 309 -8.49 6.10 37.64
CA GLN A 309 -8.94 6.88 36.49
C GLN A 309 -10.49 6.92 36.40
N ILE A 310 -11.13 7.40 37.47
CA ILE A 310 -12.59 7.43 37.63
C ILE A 310 -13.20 8.45 36.64
N GLY A 311 -13.62 7.95 35.48
CA GLY A 311 -14.32 8.70 34.44
C GLY A 311 -14.32 8.03 33.07
N GLU A 312 -13.29 7.26 32.73
CA GLU A 312 -13.13 6.63 31.41
C GLU A 312 -13.54 5.15 31.43
N HIS A 313 -14.58 4.79 30.67
CA HIS A 313 -15.15 3.44 30.65
C HIS A 313 -14.44 2.52 29.64
N TRP A 314 -13.20 2.12 29.96
CA TRP A 314 -12.33 1.33 29.09
C TRP A 314 -12.70 -0.17 29.04
N ARG A 315 -13.75 -0.51 28.28
CA ARG A 315 -14.31 -1.87 28.14
C ARG A 315 -13.26 -2.95 27.84
N GLU A 316 -12.25 -2.61 27.06
CA GLU A 316 -11.14 -3.49 26.67
C GLU A 316 -10.33 -3.94 27.89
N LEU A 317 -10.16 -3.08 28.90
CA LEU A 317 -9.45 -3.39 30.14
C LEU A 317 -10.27 -4.30 31.05
N HIS A 318 -11.58 -4.07 31.15
CA HIS A 318 -12.50 -4.94 31.90
C HIS A 318 -12.56 -6.35 31.27
N ASN A 319 -12.65 -6.43 29.94
CA ASN A 319 -12.55 -7.69 29.20
C ASN A 319 -11.21 -8.41 29.49
N MET A 320 -10.11 -7.67 29.54
CA MET A 320 -8.79 -8.23 29.86
C MET A 320 -8.67 -8.73 31.31
N ILE A 321 -9.28 -8.04 32.28
CA ILE A 321 -9.40 -8.53 33.67
C ILE A 321 -10.20 -9.84 33.69
N ILE A 322 -11.34 -9.89 33.01
CA ILE A 322 -12.20 -11.08 32.96
C ILE A 322 -11.44 -12.28 32.38
N LEU A 323 -10.65 -12.08 31.32
CA LEU A 323 -9.80 -13.12 30.73
C LEU A 323 -8.70 -13.61 31.68
N LEU A 324 -7.99 -12.70 32.36
CA LEU A 324 -6.95 -13.08 33.32
C LEU A 324 -7.54 -13.74 34.59
N TYR A 325 -8.69 -13.29 35.07
CA TYR A 325 -9.38 -13.91 36.22
C TYR A 325 -10.00 -15.26 35.90
N ALA A 326 -10.63 -15.44 34.72
CA ALA A 326 -11.16 -16.74 34.30
C ALA A 326 -10.06 -17.80 34.16
N ARG A 327 -8.87 -17.40 33.69
CA ARG A 327 -7.72 -18.31 33.52
C ARG A 327 -6.95 -18.60 34.83
N PHE A 328 -6.71 -17.58 35.67
CA PHE A 328 -5.79 -17.71 36.81
C PHE A 328 -6.43 -17.53 38.20
N ARG A 329 -7.56 -16.83 38.35
CA ARG A 329 -8.18 -16.56 39.67
C ARG A 329 -9.73 -16.61 39.63
N PRO A 330 -10.32 -17.78 39.30
CA PRO A 330 -11.78 -17.91 39.13
C PRO A 330 -12.59 -17.53 40.37
N LYS A 331 -12.03 -17.68 41.58
CA LYS A 331 -12.68 -17.22 42.83
C LYS A 331 -12.88 -15.70 42.91
N LYS A 332 -12.01 -14.90 42.26
CA LYS A 332 -12.17 -13.44 42.16
C LYS A 332 -13.11 -13.04 41.01
N LEU A 333 -13.14 -13.81 39.92
CA LEU A 333 -13.97 -13.53 38.74
C LEU A 333 -15.44 -13.29 39.13
N HIS A 334 -16.03 -14.21 39.88
CA HIS A 334 -17.46 -14.14 40.22
C HIS A 334 -17.81 -12.89 41.03
N GLN A 335 -16.96 -12.50 41.99
CA GLN A 335 -17.14 -11.25 42.74
C GLN A 335 -17.04 -10.03 41.81
N TYR A 336 -16.02 -9.98 40.95
CA TYR A 336 -15.81 -8.88 40.01
C TYR A 336 -16.97 -8.70 39.02
N LEU A 337 -17.64 -9.79 38.62
CA LEU A 337 -18.83 -9.72 37.77
C LEU A 337 -20.06 -9.18 38.52
N LEU A 338 -20.25 -9.56 39.79
CA LEU A 338 -21.30 -9.03 40.67
C LEU A 338 -21.09 -7.55 40.96
N ASP A 339 -19.86 -7.14 41.25
CA ASP A 339 -19.46 -5.74 41.48
C ASP A 339 -19.70 -4.85 40.23
N GLY A 340 -19.81 -5.46 39.04
CA GLY A 340 -20.15 -4.79 37.77
C GLY A 340 -21.65 -4.53 37.54
N GLY A 341 -22.53 -5.07 38.39
CA GLY A 341 -23.97 -4.81 38.40
C GLY A 341 -24.81 -5.63 37.40
N SER A 342 -26.11 -5.76 37.70
CA SER A 342 -27.07 -6.59 36.95
C SER A 342 -27.63 -5.97 35.66
N ASN A 343 -27.41 -4.68 35.41
CA ASN A 343 -28.06 -3.94 34.32
C ASN A 343 -27.25 -3.96 33.02
N LYS A 344 -27.69 -4.78 32.05
CA LYS A 344 -27.17 -4.98 30.69
C LYS A 344 -26.69 -3.72 29.95
N HIS A 345 -27.35 -2.58 30.12
CA HIS A 345 -26.97 -1.31 29.47
C HIS A 345 -25.86 -0.51 30.18
N ASN A 346 -25.55 -0.83 31.43
CA ASN A 346 -24.55 -0.12 32.25
C ASN A 346 -23.35 -1.00 32.62
N LEU A 347 -23.16 -2.13 31.93
CA LEU A 347 -22.02 -3.02 32.15
C LEU A 347 -20.70 -2.35 31.70
N PRO A 348 -19.63 -2.43 32.50
CA PRO A 348 -18.32 -1.92 32.10
C PRO A 348 -17.55 -2.88 31.17
N TYR A 349 -18.09 -4.06 30.87
CA TYR A 349 -17.47 -5.10 30.03
C TYR A 349 -18.39 -5.57 28.88
N ASP A 350 -17.80 -6.22 27.87
CA ASP A 350 -18.52 -6.93 26.81
C ASP A 350 -19.10 -8.25 27.37
N LEU A 351 -20.43 -8.33 27.37
CA LEU A 351 -21.19 -9.46 27.91
C LEU A 351 -20.98 -10.75 27.10
N ASP A 352 -20.93 -10.67 25.77
CA ASP A 352 -20.69 -11.83 24.92
C ASP A 352 -19.24 -12.32 25.05
N PHE A 353 -18.28 -11.40 25.21
CA PHE A 353 -16.89 -11.74 25.49
C PHE A 353 -16.75 -12.43 26.86
N ALA A 354 -17.43 -11.91 27.89
CA ALA A 354 -17.45 -12.53 29.22
C ALA A 354 -18.06 -13.94 29.18
N ILE A 355 -19.15 -14.15 28.43
CA ILE A 355 -19.79 -15.46 28.23
C ILE A 355 -18.86 -16.42 27.50
N ARG A 356 -18.31 -16.03 26.34
CA ARG A 356 -17.34 -16.84 25.58
C ARG A 356 -16.15 -17.26 26.44
N THR A 357 -15.63 -16.33 27.23
CA THR A 357 -14.50 -16.57 28.17
C THR A 357 -14.89 -17.54 29.29
N CYS A 358 -16.05 -17.36 29.93
CA CYS A 358 -16.51 -18.26 30.99
C CYS A 358 -16.80 -19.67 30.47
N VAL A 359 -17.31 -19.82 29.24
CA VAL A 359 -17.44 -21.12 28.56
C VAL A 359 -16.08 -21.75 28.29
N GLN A 360 -15.12 -21.00 27.72
CA GLN A 360 -13.77 -21.49 27.40
C GLN A 360 -13.03 -22.04 28.63
N TYR A 361 -13.11 -21.33 29.76
CA TYR A 361 -12.45 -21.70 31.01
C TYR A 361 -13.35 -22.47 32.00
N LYS A 362 -14.55 -22.92 31.56
CA LYS A 362 -15.51 -23.75 32.33
C LYS A 362 -15.91 -23.18 33.70
N GLN A 363 -16.28 -21.90 33.72
CA GLN A 363 -16.63 -21.17 34.95
C GLN A 363 -18.16 -21.10 35.16
N GLU A 364 -18.81 -22.25 35.34
CA GLU A 364 -20.28 -22.36 35.33
C GLU A 364 -21.01 -21.39 36.29
N LYS A 365 -20.58 -21.22 37.57
CA LYS A 365 -21.22 -20.24 38.47
C LYS A 365 -21.17 -18.79 37.96
N SER A 366 -20.10 -18.41 37.25
CA SER A 366 -19.98 -17.08 36.63
C SER A 366 -20.80 -16.99 35.33
N LEU A 367 -20.82 -18.08 34.56
CA LEU A 367 -21.59 -18.20 33.32
C LEU A 367 -23.10 -18.14 33.56
N ILE A 368 -23.60 -18.79 34.61
CA ILE A 368 -25.01 -18.75 35.03
C ILE A 368 -25.44 -17.31 35.34
N TYR A 369 -24.63 -16.56 36.11
CA TYR A 369 -24.89 -15.15 36.39
C TYR A 369 -24.92 -14.29 35.11
N LEU A 370 -23.95 -14.47 34.21
CA LEU A 370 -23.90 -13.75 32.93
C LEU A 370 -25.11 -14.05 32.02
N TYR A 371 -25.65 -15.28 32.05
CA TYR A 371 -26.89 -15.60 31.34
C TYR A 371 -28.12 -14.89 31.94
N CYS A 372 -28.20 -14.74 33.26
CA CYS A 372 -29.25 -13.92 33.91
C CYS A 372 -29.14 -12.44 33.50
N VAL A 373 -27.93 -11.87 33.53
CA VAL A 373 -27.66 -10.49 33.06
C VAL A 373 -27.92 -10.31 31.55
N SER A 374 -27.86 -11.41 30.78
CA SER A 374 -28.23 -11.43 29.35
C SER A 374 -29.75 -11.50 29.10
N GLU A 375 -30.55 -11.64 30.16
CA GLU A 375 -32.01 -11.89 30.16
C GLU A 375 -32.39 -13.33 29.71
N LEU A 376 -31.42 -14.23 29.59
CA LEU A 376 -31.57 -15.63 29.18
C LEU A 376 -31.90 -16.57 30.38
N PHE A 377 -32.81 -16.14 31.25
CA PHE A 377 -33.18 -16.83 32.49
C PHE A 377 -33.61 -18.29 32.29
N SER A 378 -34.25 -18.61 31.16
CA SER A 378 -34.70 -19.96 30.82
C SER A 378 -33.54 -20.95 30.64
N GLU A 379 -32.39 -20.47 30.16
CA GLU A 379 -31.16 -21.25 29.93
C GLU A 379 -30.26 -21.24 31.17
N ALA A 380 -30.19 -20.09 31.86
CA ALA A 380 -29.51 -19.96 33.15
C ALA A 380 -30.06 -20.95 34.18
N VAL A 381 -31.39 -21.06 34.31
CA VAL A 381 -32.04 -22.00 35.23
C VAL A 381 -31.89 -23.46 34.78
N ASP A 382 -31.92 -23.75 33.47
CA ASP A 382 -31.65 -25.11 32.95
C ASP A 382 -30.18 -25.55 33.12
N ARG A 383 -29.26 -24.61 33.36
CA ARG A 383 -27.88 -24.89 33.80
C ARG A 383 -27.80 -24.99 35.32
N ALA A 384 -28.33 -24.02 36.06
CA ALA A 384 -28.30 -23.99 37.53
C ALA A 384 -28.91 -25.26 38.15
N LEU A 385 -30.06 -25.73 37.64
CA LEU A 385 -30.72 -26.97 38.05
C LEU A 385 -29.92 -28.27 37.77
N LYS A 386 -28.73 -28.18 37.19
CA LYS A 386 -27.75 -29.28 37.07
C LYS A 386 -26.65 -29.22 38.14
N GLU A 387 -26.37 -28.05 38.73
CA GLU A 387 -25.40 -27.86 39.80
C GLU A 387 -26.05 -27.77 41.18
N SER A 388 -27.00 -26.87 41.41
CA SER A 388 -27.74 -26.78 42.68
C SER A 388 -29.13 -26.13 42.54
N LEU A 389 -30.03 -26.48 43.46
CA LEU A 389 -31.37 -25.88 43.54
C LEU A 389 -31.31 -24.41 43.97
N ASP A 390 -30.36 -24.07 44.85
CA ASP A 390 -30.24 -22.74 45.43
C ASP A 390 -29.77 -21.71 44.40
N LEU A 391 -28.85 -22.07 43.50
CA LEU A 391 -28.47 -21.23 42.36
C LEU A 391 -29.67 -20.97 41.42
N ALA A 392 -30.55 -21.96 41.25
CA ALA A 392 -31.76 -21.78 40.44
C ALA A 392 -32.78 -20.83 41.11
N LYS A 393 -32.84 -20.80 42.44
CA LYS A 393 -33.61 -19.80 43.20
C LYS A 393 -32.99 -18.41 43.11
N GLU A 394 -31.67 -18.28 43.27
CA GLU A 394 -30.95 -17.00 43.08
C GLU A 394 -31.25 -16.42 41.69
N CYS A 395 -31.23 -17.24 40.63
CA CYS A 395 -31.58 -16.84 39.27
C CYS A 395 -33.04 -16.40 39.10
N ALA A 396 -33.98 -17.02 39.83
CA ALA A 396 -35.40 -16.66 39.76
C ALA A 396 -35.69 -15.35 40.52
N HIS A 397 -35.07 -15.14 41.68
CA HIS A 397 -35.24 -13.91 42.46
C HIS A 397 -34.62 -12.67 41.80
N LEU A 398 -33.61 -12.84 40.94
CA LEU A 398 -33.12 -11.77 40.04
C LEU A 398 -34.17 -11.32 38.99
N MET A 399 -35.28 -12.05 38.81
CA MET A 399 -36.43 -11.59 38.03
C MET A 399 -37.47 -10.85 38.89
N ASP A 400 -37.39 -10.93 40.23
CA ASP A 400 -38.31 -10.28 41.17
C ASP A 400 -37.77 -8.92 41.67
N GLU A 401 -36.74 -8.38 41.00
CA GLU A 401 -36.29 -6.99 41.13
C GLU A 401 -37.38 -6.02 40.60
N GLU A 402 -37.70 -5.02 41.41
CA GLU A 402 -38.71 -3.98 41.14
C GLU A 402 -38.01 -2.79 40.45
N ASP A 403 -38.61 -2.22 39.39
CA ASP A 403 -37.97 -1.10 38.67
C ASP A 403 -38.00 0.19 39.51
N GLU A 404 -36.82 0.76 39.79
CA GLU A 404 -36.63 1.93 40.68
C GLU A 404 -37.44 3.18 40.28
N LEU A 405 -37.93 3.26 39.04
CA LEU A 405 -38.71 4.37 38.51
C LEU A 405 -40.23 4.11 38.42
N SER A 406 -40.70 2.86 38.46
CA SER A 406 -42.08 2.52 38.08
C SER A 406 -42.93 1.89 39.19
N PHE A 407 -42.30 1.27 40.21
CA PHE A 407 -42.98 0.39 41.18
C PHE A 407 -43.71 -0.82 40.56
N GLU A 408 -43.49 -1.12 39.27
CA GLU A 408 -43.96 -2.34 38.63
C GLU A 408 -42.83 -3.39 38.54
N PRO A 409 -43.15 -4.70 38.54
CA PRO A 409 -42.12 -5.73 38.37
C PRO A 409 -41.56 -5.71 36.95
N LYS A 410 -40.24 -5.59 36.82
CA LYS A 410 -39.50 -5.45 35.56
C LYS A 410 -39.81 -6.51 34.50
N TYR A 411 -40.22 -7.72 34.92
CA TYR A 411 -40.54 -8.84 34.03
C TYR A 411 -42.02 -9.27 34.11
N PRO A 412 -42.69 -9.49 32.96
CA PRO A 412 -44.08 -9.93 32.89
C PRO A 412 -44.37 -11.18 33.72
N LYS A 413 -45.54 -11.21 34.35
CA LYS A 413 -45.98 -12.28 35.25
C LYS A 413 -45.92 -13.68 34.61
N GLU A 414 -46.23 -13.79 33.31
CA GLU A 414 -46.14 -15.04 32.55
C GLU A 414 -44.71 -15.56 32.37
N MET A 415 -43.73 -14.66 32.22
CA MET A 415 -42.33 -15.03 32.05
C MET A 415 -41.76 -15.58 33.37
N ARG A 416 -42.03 -14.89 34.48
CA ARG A 416 -41.67 -15.34 35.84
C ARG A 416 -42.36 -16.65 36.20
N ARG A 417 -43.67 -16.77 35.91
CA ARG A 417 -44.45 -18.02 36.01
C ARG A 417 -43.77 -19.19 35.30
N ASN A 418 -43.32 -19.02 34.06
CA ASN A 418 -42.69 -20.09 33.30
C ASN A 418 -41.34 -20.56 33.90
N ILE A 419 -40.57 -19.65 34.49
CA ILE A 419 -39.32 -19.99 35.19
C ILE A 419 -39.60 -20.70 36.52
N TRP A 420 -40.50 -20.16 37.36
CA TRP A 420 -40.91 -20.82 38.60
C TRP A 420 -41.57 -22.19 38.35
N MET A 421 -42.31 -22.37 37.24
CA MET A 421 -42.84 -23.67 36.79
C MET A 421 -41.73 -24.69 36.45
N LYS A 422 -40.61 -24.28 35.85
CA LYS A 422 -39.46 -25.18 35.62
C LYS A 422 -38.88 -25.68 36.94
N ILE A 423 -38.70 -24.78 37.90
CA ILE A 423 -38.17 -25.10 39.24
C ILE A 423 -39.14 -26.02 40.00
N ALA A 424 -40.43 -25.69 40.03
CA ALA A 424 -41.47 -26.52 40.64
C ALA A 424 -41.51 -27.93 40.04
N LYS A 425 -41.50 -28.05 38.71
CA LYS A 425 -41.45 -29.33 37.99
C LYS A 425 -40.21 -30.16 38.35
N HIS A 426 -39.06 -29.51 38.55
CA HIS A 426 -37.82 -30.18 39.00
C HIS A 426 -37.94 -30.72 40.44
N ILE A 427 -38.48 -29.93 41.38
CA ILE A 427 -38.68 -30.34 42.77
C ILE A 427 -39.68 -31.51 42.87
N ILE A 428 -40.82 -31.42 42.17
CA ILE A 428 -41.84 -32.48 42.16
C ILE A 428 -41.26 -33.78 41.57
N THR A 429 -40.54 -33.71 40.44
CA THR A 429 -40.03 -34.92 39.77
C THR A 429 -38.78 -35.55 40.39
N LYS A 430 -37.94 -34.80 41.13
CA LYS A 430 -36.74 -35.36 41.77
C LYS A 430 -36.83 -35.52 43.29
N GLU A 431 -37.42 -34.54 43.99
CA GLU A 431 -37.46 -34.56 45.47
C GLU A 431 -38.78 -35.10 46.03
N ASN A 432 -39.85 -35.18 45.22
CA ASN A 432 -41.15 -35.73 45.59
C ASN A 432 -41.74 -35.14 46.90
N ASN A 433 -41.45 -33.86 47.17
CA ASN A 433 -41.78 -33.19 48.43
C ASN A 433 -42.78 -32.04 48.19
N ALA A 434 -44.07 -32.33 48.40
CA ALA A 434 -45.14 -31.35 48.19
C ALA A 434 -45.06 -30.12 49.13
N VAL A 435 -44.47 -30.25 50.33
CA VAL A 435 -44.36 -29.14 51.30
C VAL A 435 -43.44 -28.05 50.75
N LYS A 436 -42.27 -28.43 50.21
CA LYS A 436 -41.35 -27.47 49.56
C LYS A 436 -42.00 -26.70 48.41
N CYS A 437 -42.95 -27.30 47.68
CA CYS A 437 -43.69 -26.61 46.63
C CYS A 437 -44.75 -25.63 47.16
N ILE A 438 -45.31 -25.86 48.35
CA ILE A 438 -46.20 -24.90 49.01
C ILE A 438 -45.42 -23.69 49.52
N ASP A 439 -44.17 -23.88 49.97
CA ASP A 439 -43.29 -22.77 50.30
C ASP A 439 -42.78 -22.04 49.04
N LEU A 440 -42.52 -22.76 47.93
CA LEU A 440 -42.20 -22.15 46.63
C LEU A 440 -43.32 -21.23 46.11
N LEU A 441 -44.60 -21.58 46.33
CA LEU A 441 -45.73 -20.70 45.99
C LEU A 441 -45.63 -19.35 46.72
N LYS A 442 -45.23 -19.35 48.01
CA LYS A 442 -45.01 -18.13 48.81
C LYS A 442 -43.75 -17.36 48.38
N GLU A 443 -42.68 -18.06 48.05
CA GLU A 443 -41.43 -17.47 47.54
C GLU A 443 -41.65 -16.74 46.20
N SER A 444 -42.61 -17.19 45.38
CA SER A 444 -42.82 -16.71 44.00
C SER A 444 -43.52 -15.36 43.83
N LYS A 445 -43.81 -14.59 44.91
CA LYS A 445 -44.50 -13.28 44.88
C LYS A 445 -45.64 -13.20 43.84
N ASP A 446 -46.70 -14.00 44.05
CA ASP A 446 -47.86 -14.18 43.17
C ASP A 446 -47.60 -14.69 41.73
N ALA A 447 -46.36 -14.93 41.29
CA ALA A 447 -46.08 -15.33 39.91
C ALA A 447 -46.66 -16.70 39.55
N LEU A 448 -46.74 -17.62 40.52
CA LEU A 448 -47.19 -18.99 40.34
C LEU A 448 -48.56 -19.21 41.01
N SER A 449 -49.58 -19.65 40.26
CA SER A 449 -50.90 -19.92 40.84
C SER A 449 -51.09 -21.40 41.17
N ILE A 450 -51.96 -21.71 42.12
CA ILE A 450 -52.26 -23.10 42.51
C ILE A 450 -52.83 -23.94 41.36
N GLN A 451 -53.57 -23.33 40.42
CA GLN A 451 -54.09 -24.00 39.22
C GLN A 451 -52.97 -24.50 38.28
N ASP A 452 -51.80 -23.88 38.31
CA ASP A 452 -50.70 -24.18 37.40
C ASP A 452 -49.88 -25.38 37.87
N VAL A 453 -49.78 -25.56 39.19
CA VAL A 453 -49.02 -26.66 39.81
C VAL A 453 -49.91 -27.89 40.08
N LEU A 454 -51.22 -27.71 40.28
CA LEU A 454 -52.18 -28.80 40.51
C LEU A 454 -52.06 -29.98 39.50
N PRO A 455 -51.92 -29.75 38.17
CA PRO A 455 -51.76 -30.83 37.18
C PRO A 455 -50.44 -31.59 37.24
N LEU A 456 -49.46 -31.13 38.03
CA LEU A 456 -48.15 -31.77 38.19
C LEU A 456 -48.06 -32.71 39.40
N PHE A 457 -49.03 -32.67 40.32
CA PHE A 457 -49.01 -33.51 41.52
C PHE A 457 -49.57 -34.92 41.27
N PRO A 458 -49.00 -35.97 41.90
CA PRO A 458 -49.57 -37.31 41.87
C PRO A 458 -50.94 -37.40 42.56
N GLU A 459 -51.77 -38.35 42.11
CA GLU A 459 -53.16 -38.57 42.57
C GLU A 459 -53.32 -38.80 44.09
N PHE A 460 -52.26 -39.20 44.79
CA PHE A 460 -52.26 -39.47 46.23
C PHE A 460 -52.09 -38.22 47.12
N THR A 461 -52.09 -37.01 46.55
CA THR A 461 -51.87 -35.76 47.29
C THR A 461 -53.14 -35.31 48.03
N LYS A 462 -53.07 -35.18 49.37
CA LYS A 462 -54.24 -34.88 50.22
C LYS A 462 -54.78 -33.46 50.04
N ILE A 463 -56.08 -33.36 49.78
CA ILE A 463 -56.81 -32.10 49.51
C ILE A 463 -56.79 -31.11 50.69
N GLU A 464 -56.61 -31.61 51.93
CA GLU A 464 -56.58 -30.79 53.17
C GLU A 464 -55.55 -29.66 53.11
N HIS A 465 -54.44 -29.82 52.36
CA HIS A 465 -53.37 -28.84 52.24
C HIS A 465 -53.68 -27.65 51.29
N PHE A 466 -54.81 -27.66 50.58
CA PHE A 466 -55.10 -26.69 49.50
C PHE A 466 -56.33 -25.80 49.75
N LYS A 467 -56.97 -25.90 50.92
CA LYS A 467 -58.26 -25.26 51.19
C LYS A 467 -58.24 -23.73 51.18
N GLU A 468 -57.18 -23.11 51.70
CA GLU A 468 -57.11 -21.65 51.85
C GLU A 468 -56.77 -20.92 50.54
N PRO A 469 -55.73 -21.29 49.76
CA PRO A 469 -55.38 -20.59 48.52
C PRO A 469 -56.49 -20.59 47.45
N LEU A 470 -57.32 -21.65 47.42
CA LEU A 470 -58.47 -21.75 46.50
C LEU A 470 -59.55 -20.69 46.78
N CYS A 471 -59.76 -20.32 48.05
CA CYS A 471 -60.77 -19.33 48.45
C CYS A 471 -60.35 -17.88 48.12
N GLU A 472 -59.05 -17.64 48.00
CA GLU A 472 -58.46 -16.32 47.72
C GLU A 472 -58.47 -16.05 46.20
N CYS A 473 -57.99 -17.02 45.41
CA CYS A 473 -57.96 -16.97 43.95
C CYS A 473 -59.34 -16.70 43.30
N LEU A 474 -60.43 -17.16 43.92
CA LEU A 474 -61.81 -16.92 43.45
C LEU A 474 -62.26 -15.45 43.55
N LYS A 475 -61.71 -14.65 44.48
CA LYS A 475 -62.03 -13.21 44.59
C LYS A 475 -61.36 -12.43 43.48
N ASP A 476 -60.10 -12.74 43.22
CA ASP A 476 -59.21 -12.08 42.26
C ASP A 476 -59.76 -12.04 40.83
N HIS A 477 -60.42 -13.13 40.41
CA HIS A 477 -61.04 -13.22 39.08
C HIS A 477 -62.20 -12.25 38.88
N SER A 478 -62.94 -11.88 39.94
CA SER A 478 -64.07 -10.95 39.84
C SER A 478 -63.62 -9.52 39.51
N VAL A 479 -62.46 -9.10 40.03
CA VAL A 479 -61.91 -7.74 39.83
C VAL A 479 -61.32 -7.59 38.44
N LYS A 480 -60.56 -8.60 37.96
CA LYS A 480 -59.88 -8.56 36.65
C LYS A 480 -60.84 -8.48 35.46
N ILE A 481 -62.05 -9.02 35.59
CA ILE A 481 -63.11 -8.89 34.56
C ILE A 481 -63.55 -7.43 34.40
N GLN A 482 -63.55 -6.63 35.48
CA GLN A 482 -63.95 -5.23 35.45
C GLN A 482 -62.87 -4.35 34.80
N ASP A 483 -61.61 -4.50 35.23
CA ASP A 483 -60.44 -3.78 34.69
C ASP A 483 -60.28 -3.95 33.16
N LEU A 484 -60.50 -5.17 32.65
CA LEU A 484 -60.48 -5.46 31.21
C LEU A 484 -61.60 -4.74 30.43
N GLN A 485 -62.77 -4.54 31.02
CA GLN A 485 -63.87 -3.83 30.35
C GLN A 485 -63.61 -2.33 30.21
N ASP A 486 -62.88 -1.73 31.16
CA ASP A 486 -62.57 -0.30 31.14
C ASP A 486 -61.33 0.01 30.28
N LYS A 487 -60.28 -0.81 30.33
CA LYS A 487 -59.13 -0.72 29.42
C LYS A 487 -59.52 -0.88 27.94
N MET A 488 -60.53 -1.70 27.64
CA MET A 488 -61.05 -1.84 26.27
C MET A 488 -61.75 -0.57 25.76
N LYS A 489 -62.30 0.28 26.65
CA LYS A 489 -62.85 1.60 26.27
C LYS A 489 -61.75 2.60 25.95
N GLU A 490 -60.73 2.70 26.80
CA GLU A 490 -59.59 3.60 26.55
C GLU A 490 -58.87 3.27 25.23
N ALA A 491 -58.64 1.98 24.97
CA ALA A 491 -58.03 1.53 23.71
C ALA A 491 -58.86 1.93 22.47
N MET A 492 -60.19 1.80 22.52
CA MET A 492 -61.07 2.31 21.46
C MET A 492 -60.98 3.83 21.32
N GLN A 493 -60.90 4.56 22.43
CA GLN A 493 -60.87 6.02 22.44
C GLN A 493 -59.56 6.58 21.86
N ILE A 494 -58.42 5.94 22.17
CA ILE A 494 -57.10 6.27 21.58
C ILE A 494 -57.05 5.91 20.10
N ALA A 495 -57.59 4.76 19.69
CA ALA A 495 -57.64 4.36 18.28
C ALA A 495 -58.45 5.36 17.42
N GLU A 496 -59.56 5.86 17.95
CA GLU A 496 -60.38 6.87 17.29
C GLU A 496 -59.67 8.25 17.27
N GLU A 497 -58.96 8.62 18.33
CA GLU A 497 -58.20 9.88 18.34
C GLU A 497 -56.99 9.84 17.39
N ILE A 498 -56.34 8.68 17.23
CA ILE A 498 -55.30 8.46 16.23
C ILE A 498 -55.90 8.54 14.82
N ARG A 499 -57.07 7.93 14.55
CA ARG A 499 -57.80 8.12 13.28
C ARG A 499 -58.03 9.59 12.96
N VAL A 500 -58.67 10.32 13.88
CA VAL A 500 -58.97 11.76 13.71
C VAL A 500 -57.69 12.59 13.51
N LYS A 501 -56.55 12.19 14.09
CA LYS A 501 -55.24 12.83 13.85
C LYS A 501 -54.61 12.42 12.50
N THR A 502 -54.78 11.18 12.05
CA THR A 502 -54.32 10.69 10.73
C THR A 502 -55.12 11.30 9.59
N ASP A 503 -56.45 11.40 9.72
CA ASP A 503 -57.32 12.04 8.72
C ASP A 503 -56.94 13.53 8.56
N LYS A 504 -56.72 14.24 9.68
CA LYS A 504 -56.18 15.62 9.69
C LYS A 504 -54.76 15.77 9.16
N LEU A 505 -54.00 14.67 9.06
CA LEU A 505 -52.68 14.67 8.41
C LEU A 505 -52.79 14.42 6.89
N GLN A 506 -53.85 13.76 6.40
CA GLN A 506 -54.13 13.64 4.97
C GLN A 506 -54.60 14.97 4.37
N GLU A 507 -55.35 15.79 5.11
CA GLU A 507 -55.81 17.13 4.68
C GLU A 507 -54.72 18.23 4.70
N ARG A 508 -53.43 17.88 4.92
CA ARG A 508 -52.37 18.83 5.26
C ARG A 508 -51.75 19.53 4.04
N VAL A 509 -52.47 20.51 3.49
CA VAL A 509 -52.07 21.29 2.29
C VAL A 509 -50.72 22.02 2.47
N ILE A 510 -49.77 21.76 1.56
CA ILE A 510 -48.52 22.52 1.44
C ILE A 510 -48.72 23.68 0.45
N VAL A 511 -48.65 24.92 0.94
CA VAL A 511 -48.71 26.12 0.08
C VAL A 511 -47.33 26.43 -0.48
N ILE A 512 -47.19 26.27 -1.79
CA ILE A 512 -45.99 26.56 -2.59
C ILE A 512 -46.10 27.97 -3.19
N LYS A 513 -44.99 28.71 -3.21
CA LYS A 513 -44.90 30.08 -3.72
C LYS A 513 -44.15 30.13 -5.04
N SER A 514 -44.44 31.15 -5.85
CA SER A 514 -43.81 31.36 -7.17
C SER A 514 -42.29 31.63 -7.14
N GLY A 515 -41.70 31.83 -5.96
CA GLY A 515 -40.26 31.97 -5.75
C GLY A 515 -39.58 30.73 -5.14
N ASP A 516 -40.31 29.64 -4.89
CA ASP A 516 -39.71 28.40 -4.38
C ASP A 516 -38.90 27.70 -5.49
N MET A 517 -37.76 27.11 -5.11
CA MET A 517 -36.73 26.60 -6.03
C MET A 517 -36.44 25.12 -5.80
N CYS A 518 -36.01 24.43 -6.87
CA CYS A 518 -35.57 23.05 -6.83
C CYS A 518 -34.23 22.91 -6.08
N ALA A 519 -34.16 22.05 -5.07
CA ALA A 519 -32.96 21.85 -4.26
C ALA A 519 -31.82 21.11 -4.99
N SER A 520 -32.08 20.53 -6.17
CA SER A 520 -31.06 19.97 -7.07
C SER A 520 -30.42 21.06 -7.93
N CYS A 521 -31.21 21.72 -8.78
CA CYS A 521 -30.69 22.59 -9.84
C CYS A 521 -30.78 24.09 -9.55
N SER A 522 -31.28 24.49 -8.35
CA SER A 522 -31.51 25.88 -7.91
C SER A 522 -32.35 26.76 -8.85
N LYS A 523 -33.19 26.15 -9.69
CA LYS A 523 -34.13 26.86 -10.58
C LYS A 523 -35.55 26.87 -9.98
N GLY A 524 -36.34 27.89 -10.30
CA GLY A 524 -37.73 28.01 -9.84
C GLY A 524 -38.62 26.83 -10.29
N LEU A 525 -39.61 26.48 -9.47
CA LEU A 525 -40.49 25.34 -9.71
C LEU A 525 -41.56 25.57 -10.81
N SER A 526 -41.78 26.81 -11.21
CA SER A 526 -42.81 27.18 -12.18
C SER A 526 -42.51 26.71 -13.61
N GLY A 527 -43.52 26.13 -14.27
CA GLY A 527 -43.45 25.74 -15.69
C GLY A 527 -42.91 24.33 -15.99
N ARG A 528 -42.65 23.50 -14.98
CA ARG A 528 -42.29 22.08 -15.12
C ARG A 528 -43.03 21.23 -14.08
N PRO A 529 -43.26 19.92 -14.30
CA PRO A 529 -43.70 19.01 -13.25
C PRO A 529 -42.67 18.95 -12.12
N PHE A 530 -43.14 18.89 -10.86
CA PHE A 530 -42.29 18.85 -9.67
C PHE A 530 -42.95 18.05 -8.54
N TYR A 531 -42.12 17.52 -7.64
CA TYR A 531 -42.51 16.89 -6.39
C TYR A 531 -42.23 17.82 -5.20
N ALA A 532 -43.05 17.68 -4.15
CA ALA A 532 -42.99 18.47 -2.93
C ALA A 532 -43.00 17.54 -1.71
N HIS A 533 -41.85 17.35 -1.07
CA HIS A 533 -41.76 16.50 0.11
C HIS A 533 -42.14 17.28 1.39
N ALA A 534 -42.66 16.58 2.39
CA ALA A 534 -43.09 17.19 3.65
C ALA A 534 -41.96 17.90 4.43
N CYS A 535 -40.69 17.56 4.17
CA CYS A 535 -39.50 18.24 4.69
C CYS A 535 -39.21 19.60 4.02
N ARG A 536 -40.07 20.05 3.08
CA ARG A 536 -39.95 21.31 2.32
C ARG A 536 -38.81 21.39 1.30
N HIS A 537 -38.14 20.28 1.03
CA HIS A 537 -37.34 20.15 -0.19
C HIS A 537 -38.27 19.90 -1.38
N PHE A 538 -38.08 20.70 -2.43
CA PHE A 538 -38.83 20.62 -3.69
C PHE A 538 -37.88 20.26 -4.83
N PHE A 539 -38.38 19.52 -5.82
CA PHE A 539 -37.59 19.08 -6.96
C PHE A 539 -38.44 18.98 -8.22
N HIS A 540 -37.95 19.45 -9.37
CA HIS A 540 -38.57 19.09 -10.66
C HIS A 540 -38.58 17.57 -10.83
N ARG A 541 -39.52 16.99 -11.60
CA ARG A 541 -39.62 15.53 -11.79
C ARG A 541 -38.28 14.95 -12.27
N GLU A 542 -37.80 15.43 -13.42
CA GLU A 542 -36.45 15.19 -13.97
C GLU A 542 -35.34 15.28 -12.90
N CYS A 543 -35.33 16.34 -12.08
CA CYS A 543 -34.25 16.57 -11.10
C CYS A 543 -34.36 15.72 -9.82
N LEU A 544 -35.55 15.28 -9.41
CA LEU A 544 -35.71 14.26 -8.37
C LEU A 544 -35.39 12.89 -8.94
N GLU A 545 -35.73 12.67 -10.21
CA GLU A 545 -35.33 11.49 -10.94
C GLU A 545 -33.79 11.39 -10.92
N ASP A 546 -33.06 12.40 -11.38
CA ASP A 546 -31.59 12.48 -11.38
C ASP A 546 -30.90 12.40 -10.00
N ILE A 547 -31.52 12.90 -8.92
CA ILE A 547 -30.93 12.77 -7.57
C ILE A 547 -31.28 11.44 -6.90
N ALA A 548 -32.53 10.98 -6.97
CA ALA A 548 -32.90 9.66 -6.43
C ALA A 548 -32.12 8.53 -7.14
N MET A 549 -31.48 8.82 -8.28
CA MET A 549 -30.48 7.94 -8.87
C MET A 549 -29.42 7.51 -7.85
N SER A 550 -28.64 8.42 -7.28
CA SER A 550 -27.41 8.07 -6.55
C SER A 550 -27.64 7.46 -5.17
N PHE A 551 -28.83 7.65 -4.58
CA PHE A 551 -29.12 7.32 -3.17
C PHE A 551 -30.14 6.20 -2.93
N LEU A 552 -30.75 5.64 -3.97
CA LEU A 552 -31.61 4.45 -3.81
C LEU A 552 -30.76 3.24 -3.35
N ASN A 553 -31.37 2.09 -3.02
CA ASN A 553 -30.67 0.89 -2.56
C ASN A 553 -30.79 -0.23 -3.60
N GLU A 554 -29.79 -1.12 -3.78
CA GLU A 554 -29.59 -1.85 -5.06
C GLU A 554 -30.91 -2.22 -5.75
N SER A 555 -31.75 -3.01 -5.07
CA SER A 555 -33.16 -3.33 -5.31
C SER A 555 -34.18 -2.25 -5.75
N GLU A 556 -33.79 -1.00 -6.00
CA GLU A 556 -34.69 0.17 -6.20
C GLU A 556 -34.32 1.10 -7.37
N ARG A 557 -33.06 1.12 -7.83
CA ARG A 557 -32.61 1.86 -9.05
C ARG A 557 -32.32 0.95 -10.26
N LYS A 558 -32.60 -0.34 -10.10
CA LYS A 558 -33.50 -1.05 -11.02
C LYS A 558 -34.92 -1.32 -10.40
N LYS A 559 -35.58 -0.41 -9.63
CA LYS A 559 -37.07 -0.39 -9.39
C LYS A 559 -37.95 0.83 -9.90
N LEU A 560 -37.41 1.77 -10.67
CA LEU A 560 -37.98 2.98 -11.32
C LEU A 560 -37.71 3.33 -12.87
N GLU A 561 -37.30 2.41 -13.78
CA GLU A 561 -36.59 2.32 -15.17
C GLU A 561 -37.54 1.58 -16.10
N LYS A 562 -37.92 0.36 -15.71
CA LYS A 562 -38.82 -0.49 -16.43
C LYS A 562 -40.13 0.23 -16.56
N LEU A 563 -40.59 0.83 -15.48
CA LEU A 563 -41.75 1.68 -15.47
C LEU A 563 -41.55 2.89 -16.39
N ILE A 564 -40.37 3.50 -16.40
CA ILE A 564 -40.00 4.65 -17.25
C ILE A 564 -39.85 4.29 -18.74
N ASP A 565 -39.52 3.03 -19.09
CA ASP A 565 -39.53 2.46 -20.45
C ASP A 565 -40.91 1.95 -20.86
N GLU A 566 -41.62 1.34 -19.93
CA GLU A 566 -42.99 0.87 -20.13
C GLU A 566 -43.81 2.14 -20.41
N GLU A 567 -43.67 3.21 -19.61
CA GLU A 567 -44.16 4.58 -19.86
C GLU A 567 -43.74 5.14 -21.24
N GLN A 568 -42.44 5.22 -21.59
CA GLN A 568 -42.05 5.82 -22.88
C GLN A 568 -42.34 4.95 -24.12
N LYS A 569 -42.22 3.62 -24.07
CA LYS A 569 -42.63 2.76 -25.19
C LYS A 569 -44.13 2.73 -25.36
N ILE A 570 -44.90 2.85 -24.28
CA ILE A 570 -46.35 2.98 -24.39
C ILE A 570 -46.68 4.33 -25.03
N LEU A 571 -46.05 5.44 -24.63
CA LEU A 571 -46.13 6.73 -25.35
C LEU A 571 -45.82 6.61 -26.85
N GLN A 572 -44.66 6.07 -27.21
CA GLN A 572 -44.26 5.90 -28.62
C GLN A 572 -45.20 4.98 -29.40
N ARG A 573 -45.82 3.99 -28.75
CA ARG A 573 -46.84 3.12 -29.37
C ARG A 573 -48.19 3.80 -29.50
N LEU A 574 -48.58 4.67 -28.56
CA LEU A 574 -49.77 5.51 -28.67
C LEU A 574 -49.62 6.46 -29.87
N GLU A 575 -48.53 7.22 -29.95
CA GLU A 575 -48.25 8.16 -31.05
C GLU A 575 -48.23 7.50 -32.45
N LEU A 576 -47.88 6.21 -32.55
CA LEU A 576 -47.99 5.42 -33.78
C LEU A 576 -49.41 4.87 -34.01
N ASN A 577 -50.04 4.28 -33.00
CA ASN A 577 -51.35 3.63 -33.15
C ASN A 577 -52.50 4.62 -33.34
N GLU A 578 -52.42 5.85 -32.80
CA GLU A 578 -53.39 6.92 -33.09
C GLU A 578 -53.54 7.21 -34.59
N ARG A 579 -52.51 6.88 -35.40
CA ARG A 579 -52.46 7.23 -36.84
C ARG A 579 -52.90 6.10 -37.76
N VAL A 580 -52.84 4.83 -37.33
CA VAL A 580 -53.07 3.65 -38.19
C VAL A 580 -53.70 2.43 -37.46
N GLY A 581 -53.76 2.43 -36.13
CA GLY A 581 -54.19 1.29 -35.32
C GLY A 581 -55.70 1.14 -35.12
N SER A 582 -56.14 0.07 -34.46
CA SER A 582 -57.54 -0.06 -34.05
C SER A 582 -57.80 0.68 -32.74
N LYS A 583 -59.01 1.21 -32.56
CA LYS A 583 -59.34 2.09 -31.42
C LYS A 583 -59.24 1.38 -30.06
N ALA A 584 -59.47 0.06 -30.03
CA ALA A 584 -59.34 -0.75 -28.81
C ALA A 584 -57.88 -0.92 -28.37
N ASP A 585 -56.94 -0.94 -29.31
CA ASP A 585 -55.50 -1.05 -29.00
C ASP A 585 -54.94 0.23 -28.37
N VAL A 586 -55.55 1.40 -28.65
CA VAL A 586 -55.15 2.70 -28.08
C VAL A 586 -55.63 2.82 -26.63
N GLU A 587 -56.93 2.62 -26.38
CA GLU A 587 -57.52 2.73 -25.02
C GLU A 587 -56.84 1.76 -24.03
N GLN A 588 -56.45 0.56 -24.48
CA GLN A 588 -55.74 -0.42 -23.65
C GLN A 588 -54.26 -0.05 -23.39
N LEU A 589 -53.61 0.70 -24.30
CA LEU A 589 -52.27 1.24 -24.07
C LEU A 589 -52.29 2.43 -23.08
N GLU A 590 -53.28 3.32 -23.16
CA GLU A 590 -53.43 4.44 -22.20
C GLU A 590 -53.58 3.93 -20.76
N MET A 591 -54.41 2.89 -20.56
CA MET A 591 -54.58 2.26 -19.24
C MET A 591 -53.30 1.60 -18.69
N ASP A 592 -52.37 1.19 -19.54
CA ASP A 592 -51.07 0.66 -19.09
C ASP A 592 -50.02 1.77 -18.91
N TYR A 593 -50.17 2.93 -19.57
CA TYR A 593 -49.36 4.14 -19.30
C TYR A 593 -49.56 4.66 -17.87
N GLU A 594 -50.81 4.91 -17.46
CA GLU A 594 -51.11 5.49 -16.14
C GLU A 594 -50.62 4.61 -14.97
N LYS A 595 -50.73 3.28 -15.11
CA LYS A 595 -50.19 2.30 -14.14
C LYS A 595 -48.67 2.37 -14.00
N ARG A 596 -47.96 2.90 -15.01
CA ARG A 596 -46.50 3.07 -14.97
C ARG A 596 -46.12 4.39 -14.35
N ALA A 597 -46.77 5.49 -14.75
CA ALA A 597 -46.63 6.79 -14.10
C ALA A 597 -46.87 6.72 -12.58
N MET A 598 -48.00 6.14 -12.12
CA MET A 598 -48.28 6.01 -10.68
C MET A 598 -47.22 5.16 -9.94
N ALA A 599 -46.65 4.15 -10.58
CA ALA A 599 -45.62 3.32 -9.95
C ALA A 599 -44.25 4.02 -9.86
N ILE A 600 -44.01 5.03 -10.72
CA ILE A 600 -42.84 5.91 -10.69
C ILE A 600 -42.97 6.91 -9.54
N ASP A 601 -44.11 7.60 -9.47
CA ASP A 601 -44.40 8.60 -8.43
C ASP A 601 -44.26 8.02 -7.01
N ASN A 602 -44.75 6.81 -6.78
CA ASN A 602 -44.67 6.11 -5.48
C ASN A 602 -43.24 5.76 -5.03
N LEU A 603 -42.26 5.75 -5.95
CA LEU A 603 -40.85 5.46 -5.66
C LEU A 603 -39.99 6.72 -5.57
N LEU A 604 -40.40 7.81 -6.24
CA LEU A 604 -39.76 9.11 -6.13
C LEU A 604 -40.21 9.88 -4.88
N GLY A 605 -41.51 9.85 -4.57
CA GLY A 605 -42.09 10.62 -3.47
C GLY A 605 -41.74 10.10 -2.06
N ALA A 606 -41.19 8.89 -1.94
CA ALA A 606 -41.09 8.14 -0.70
C ALA A 606 -40.15 8.76 0.38
N GLU A 607 -38.91 9.09 0.02
CA GLU A 607 -37.91 9.63 0.95
C GLU A 607 -37.14 10.81 0.33
N CYS A 608 -36.58 11.68 1.17
CA CYS A 608 -35.81 12.85 0.73
C CYS A 608 -34.31 12.50 0.60
N PRO A 609 -33.69 12.57 -0.60
CA PRO A 609 -32.32 12.05 -0.80
C PRO A 609 -31.22 12.76 0.01
N LEU A 610 -31.41 14.05 0.32
CA LEU A 610 -30.39 14.89 0.98
C LEU A 610 -30.34 14.76 2.52
N CYS A 611 -31.34 14.12 3.13
CA CYS A 611 -31.44 13.96 4.58
C CYS A 611 -32.06 12.63 5.04
N GLY A 612 -32.16 11.66 4.13
CA GLY A 612 -32.46 10.27 4.45
C GLY A 612 -31.22 9.52 4.95
N ASN A 613 -31.42 8.32 5.50
CA ASN A 613 -30.39 7.57 6.25
C ASN A 613 -29.26 6.95 5.39
N ARG A 614 -29.04 7.39 4.14
CA ARG A 614 -28.33 6.63 3.09
C ARG A 614 -27.07 7.32 2.53
N ALA A 615 -26.35 8.13 3.34
CA ALA A 615 -25.33 9.05 2.82
C ALA A 615 -24.12 9.30 3.78
N ILE A 616 -23.53 8.26 4.40
CA ILE A 616 -22.75 8.39 5.66
C ILE A 616 -21.35 7.66 5.71
N ASP A 617 -20.75 7.13 4.61
CA ASP A 617 -19.99 5.82 4.68
C ASP A 617 -18.42 5.62 4.46
N GLU A 618 -17.71 5.99 3.35
CA GLU A 618 -16.47 5.24 2.84
C GLU A 618 -15.04 5.90 2.82
N ILE A 619 -13.90 5.14 2.66
CA ILE A 619 -12.45 5.61 2.71
C ILE A 619 -11.34 4.91 1.79
N ASP A 620 -10.09 4.56 2.27
CA ASP A 620 -8.71 4.55 1.62
C ASP A 620 -7.92 3.19 1.41
N LYS A 621 -6.61 3.16 0.97
CA LYS A 621 -5.40 2.32 1.48
C LYS A 621 -4.15 2.07 0.53
N PRO A 622 -2.83 2.16 0.94
CA PRO A 622 -1.63 1.87 0.05
C PRO A 622 -0.32 1.13 0.58
N PHE A 623 0.61 0.66 -0.31
CA PHE A 623 1.94 -0.07 -0.08
C PHE A 623 3.05 0.32 -1.16
N PHE A 624 4.41 0.11 -1.22
CA PHE A 624 5.54 -0.77 -0.72
C PHE A 624 6.94 -0.02 -0.51
N SER A 625 8.14 -0.48 -1.01
CA SER A 625 9.53 -0.33 -0.38
C SER A 625 10.81 0.00 -1.26
N ASP A 626 12.06 -0.19 -0.75
CA ASP A 626 13.22 0.75 -0.87
C ASP A 626 14.43 0.53 -1.87
N GLU A 627 15.55 -0.12 -1.47
CA GLU A 627 16.89 0.59 -1.44
C GLU A 627 17.99 0.43 -2.55
N ASN A 628 18.08 -0.61 -3.41
CA ASN A 628 19.29 -0.86 -4.26
C ASN A 628 19.38 0.05 -5.52
N TYR A 629 20.31 1.04 -5.60
CA TYR A 629 20.18 2.12 -6.61
C TYR A 629 21.41 2.77 -7.32
N GLU A 630 22.69 2.55 -6.96
CA GLU A 630 23.84 3.33 -7.52
C GLU A 630 24.49 2.78 -8.81
N LEU A 631 25.58 2.00 -8.68
CA LEU A 631 26.43 1.48 -9.77
C LEU A 631 25.70 0.57 -10.76
N GLU A 632 24.47 0.25 -10.40
CA GLU A 632 23.49 -0.45 -11.20
C GLU A 632 22.84 0.45 -12.26
N ALA A 633 22.86 1.78 -12.17
CA ALA A 633 22.11 2.70 -13.03
C ALA A 633 22.20 2.41 -14.54
N GLU A 634 23.36 2.60 -15.18
CA GLU A 634 23.52 2.38 -16.62
C GLU A 634 23.62 0.90 -16.99
N THR A 635 24.18 0.08 -16.07
CA THR A 635 24.47 -1.33 -16.35
C THR A 635 23.23 -2.22 -16.18
N GLN A 636 22.38 -2.00 -15.17
CA GLN A 636 21.00 -2.51 -15.16
C GLN A 636 20.22 -1.93 -16.34
N PHE A 637 20.33 -0.63 -16.66
CA PHE A 637 19.58 -0.10 -17.79
C PHE A 637 19.88 -0.88 -19.08
N ILE A 638 21.12 -1.30 -19.31
CA ILE A 638 21.49 -2.18 -20.43
C ILE A 638 21.03 -3.64 -20.22
N ILE A 639 21.14 -4.19 -19.01
CA ILE A 639 20.80 -5.60 -18.70
C ILE A 639 19.27 -5.84 -18.61
N SER A 640 18.52 -5.06 -17.83
CA SER A 640 17.05 -5.08 -17.78
C SER A 640 16.46 -4.82 -19.17
N ASN A 641 16.98 -3.82 -19.90
CA ASN A 641 16.56 -3.57 -21.29
C ASN A 641 17.38 -4.37 -22.31
N ARG A 642 17.80 -5.60 -21.99
CA ARG A 642 18.57 -6.47 -22.91
C ARG A 642 17.97 -6.53 -24.32
N ARG A 643 16.64 -6.67 -24.41
CA ARG A 643 15.90 -6.72 -25.68
C ARG A 643 16.02 -5.43 -26.51
N LEU A 644 16.27 -4.28 -25.88
CA LEU A 644 16.52 -2.99 -26.55
C LEU A 644 17.85 -3.00 -27.31
N PHE A 645 18.91 -3.57 -26.72
CA PHE A 645 20.26 -3.58 -27.32
C PHE A 645 20.56 -4.82 -28.17
N GLU A 646 19.85 -5.92 -27.97
CA GLU A 646 19.99 -7.16 -28.75
C GLU A 646 19.80 -6.92 -30.27
N GLY A 647 20.72 -7.43 -31.10
CA GLY A 647 20.72 -7.24 -32.55
C GLY A 647 21.08 -5.84 -33.06
N SER A 648 21.33 -4.86 -32.17
CA SER A 648 21.57 -3.45 -32.54
C SER A 648 23.04 -3.12 -32.86
N THR A 649 23.24 -1.97 -33.50
CA THR A 649 24.54 -1.35 -33.82
C THR A 649 24.77 -0.16 -32.89
N ILE A 650 25.84 -0.21 -32.11
CA ILE A 650 26.06 0.70 -30.98
C ILE A 650 27.38 1.46 -31.16
N LEU A 651 27.41 2.73 -30.76
CA LEU A 651 28.62 3.55 -30.64
C LEU A 651 28.79 4.00 -29.19
N GLU A 652 29.86 3.60 -28.52
CA GLU A 652 30.23 4.14 -27.21
C GLU A 652 31.21 5.31 -27.39
N LEU A 653 30.84 6.48 -26.85
CA LEU A 653 31.65 7.69 -26.82
C LEU A 653 32.34 7.78 -25.45
N GLY A 654 33.67 7.84 -25.44
CA GLY A 654 34.44 7.91 -24.20
C GLY A 654 34.48 6.58 -23.44
N SER A 655 34.66 5.45 -24.15
CA SER A 655 34.72 4.09 -23.56
C SER A 655 35.75 3.92 -22.42
N GLY A 656 36.74 4.83 -22.35
CA GLY A 656 37.85 4.76 -21.41
C GLY A 656 38.74 3.53 -21.60
N ALA A 657 39.62 3.30 -20.62
CA ALA A 657 40.44 2.08 -20.57
C ALA A 657 39.62 0.80 -20.38
N THR A 658 38.37 0.90 -19.92
CA THR A 658 37.57 -0.24 -19.44
C THR A 658 36.59 -0.75 -20.48
N GLY A 659 35.82 0.13 -21.12
CA GLY A 659 34.78 -0.21 -22.11
C GLY A 659 33.60 -1.00 -21.52
N VAL A 660 33.32 -0.87 -20.22
CA VAL A 660 32.34 -1.73 -19.50
C VAL A 660 30.96 -1.69 -20.17
N VAL A 661 30.50 -0.50 -20.56
CA VAL A 661 29.14 -0.27 -21.04
C VAL A 661 28.97 -0.87 -22.43
N GLY A 662 29.91 -0.62 -23.35
CA GLY A 662 29.94 -1.24 -24.68
C GLY A 662 30.24 -2.75 -24.68
N ILE A 663 31.12 -3.24 -23.81
CA ILE A 663 31.40 -4.69 -23.66
C ILE A 663 30.18 -5.41 -23.07
N THR A 664 29.47 -4.81 -22.12
CA THR A 664 28.20 -5.35 -21.61
C THR A 664 27.17 -5.43 -22.73
N ALA A 665 27.02 -4.36 -23.52
CA ALA A 665 26.10 -4.34 -24.66
C ALA A 665 26.44 -5.43 -25.70
N ALA A 666 27.72 -5.69 -25.97
CA ALA A 666 28.17 -6.81 -26.81
C ALA A 666 27.82 -8.17 -26.18
N LYS A 667 28.04 -8.35 -24.87
CA LYS A 667 27.75 -9.59 -24.12
C LYS A 667 26.27 -9.96 -24.10
N ILE A 668 25.35 -8.99 -24.05
CA ILE A 668 23.91 -9.25 -24.01
C ILE A 668 23.28 -9.51 -25.39
N GLY A 669 24.05 -9.33 -26.49
CA GLY A 669 23.63 -9.70 -27.84
C GLY A 669 23.57 -8.56 -28.87
N ALA A 670 24.22 -7.42 -28.64
CA ALA A 670 24.34 -6.41 -29.71
C ALA A 670 25.05 -7.00 -30.95
N LYS A 671 24.61 -6.59 -32.14
CA LYS A 671 25.14 -7.08 -33.43
C LYS A 671 26.52 -6.52 -33.75
N ARG A 672 26.79 -5.29 -33.32
CA ARG A 672 28.11 -4.65 -33.42
C ARG A 672 28.22 -3.50 -32.43
N VAL A 673 29.38 -3.39 -31.78
CA VAL A 673 29.70 -2.27 -30.89
C VAL A 673 30.97 -1.59 -31.40
N TYR A 674 30.92 -0.28 -31.57
CA TYR A 674 32.06 0.57 -31.91
C TYR A 674 32.50 1.32 -30.65
N LEU A 675 33.73 1.07 -30.21
CA LEU A 675 34.30 1.64 -28.99
C LEU A 675 35.24 2.79 -29.38
N THR A 676 35.06 3.97 -28.78
CA THR A 676 35.83 5.18 -29.12
C THR A 676 36.30 5.94 -27.89
N ASP A 677 37.57 6.37 -27.92
CA ASP A 677 38.26 7.02 -26.80
C ASP A 677 39.48 7.83 -27.33
N ILE A 678 40.15 8.55 -26.43
CA ILE A 678 41.36 9.34 -26.67
C ILE A 678 42.47 8.47 -27.27
N ARG A 679 43.25 9.06 -28.19
CA ARG A 679 44.24 8.36 -29.03
C ARG A 679 45.52 7.91 -28.32
N ASP A 680 45.46 7.64 -27.02
CA ASP A 680 46.53 6.97 -26.30
C ASP A 680 46.63 5.49 -26.73
N LYS A 681 47.85 5.08 -27.07
CA LYS A 681 48.18 3.68 -27.38
C LYS A 681 47.92 2.77 -26.17
N ARG A 682 48.11 3.26 -24.94
CA ARG A 682 47.92 2.50 -23.70
C ARG A 682 46.44 2.25 -23.42
N LEU A 683 45.58 3.26 -23.50
CA LEU A 683 44.11 3.10 -23.40
C LEU A 683 43.61 2.11 -24.46
N THR A 684 44.00 2.31 -25.73
CA THR A 684 43.68 1.39 -26.84
C THR A 684 44.11 -0.06 -26.54
N GLN A 685 45.28 -0.27 -25.92
CA GLN A 685 45.81 -1.59 -25.64
C GLN A 685 45.09 -2.28 -24.48
N ILE A 686 44.72 -1.55 -23.43
CA ILE A 686 43.91 -2.09 -22.32
C ILE A 686 42.50 -2.44 -22.83
N LEU A 687 41.86 -1.51 -23.54
CA LEU A 687 40.53 -1.73 -24.12
C LEU A 687 40.51 -2.94 -25.07
N ARG A 688 41.58 -3.13 -25.89
CA ARG A 688 41.70 -4.32 -26.76
C ARG A 688 41.82 -5.60 -25.94
N ARG A 689 42.67 -5.60 -24.92
CA ARG A 689 42.81 -6.73 -23.99
C ARG A 689 41.48 -7.06 -23.30
N ASN A 690 40.68 -6.06 -22.92
CA ASN A 690 39.37 -6.29 -22.29
C ASN A 690 38.37 -6.95 -23.24
N ILE A 691 38.33 -6.51 -24.51
CA ILE A 691 37.51 -7.13 -25.58
C ILE A 691 37.91 -8.59 -25.80
N GLU A 692 39.21 -8.86 -25.88
CA GLU A 692 39.79 -10.20 -26.07
C GLU A 692 39.50 -11.10 -24.86
N GLN A 693 39.76 -10.63 -23.63
CA GLN A 693 39.48 -11.37 -22.39
C GLN A 693 37.99 -11.62 -22.16
N ASN A 694 37.11 -10.75 -22.66
CA ASN A 694 35.66 -10.98 -22.64
C ASN A 694 35.16 -11.82 -23.81
N GLY A 695 36.00 -12.19 -24.79
CA GLY A 695 35.60 -12.98 -25.94
C GLY A 695 34.51 -12.31 -26.80
N VAL A 696 34.58 -10.98 -26.96
CA VAL A 696 33.62 -10.19 -27.77
C VAL A 696 34.27 -9.55 -29.01
N GLY A 697 35.48 -9.98 -29.41
CA GLY A 697 36.25 -9.38 -30.51
C GLY A 697 35.58 -9.39 -31.89
N ASP A 698 34.68 -10.33 -32.16
CA ASP A 698 33.92 -10.40 -33.41
C ASP A 698 32.78 -9.34 -33.48
N ILE A 699 32.36 -8.85 -32.31
CA ILE A 699 31.23 -7.93 -32.12
C ILE A 699 31.72 -6.51 -31.82
N ALA A 700 32.69 -6.37 -30.91
CA ALA A 700 33.19 -5.10 -30.40
C ALA A 700 34.50 -4.70 -31.09
N GLN A 701 34.47 -3.58 -31.81
CA GLN A 701 35.61 -3.04 -32.55
C GLN A 701 36.04 -1.67 -32.00
N ILE A 702 37.29 -1.54 -31.59
CA ILE A 702 37.90 -0.24 -31.31
C ILE A 702 38.20 0.45 -32.64
N ARG A 703 37.73 1.70 -32.79
CA ARG A 703 38.02 2.51 -33.98
C ARG A 703 38.93 3.68 -33.62
N ASN A 704 40.24 3.49 -33.84
CA ASN A 704 41.27 4.51 -33.64
C ASN A 704 41.24 5.60 -34.74
N PHE A 705 40.13 6.33 -34.86
CA PHE A 705 40.01 7.50 -35.72
C PHE A 705 41.09 8.55 -35.42
N LYS A 706 41.36 9.47 -36.35
CA LYS A 706 42.33 10.57 -36.19
C LYS A 706 41.77 11.70 -35.30
N PHE A 707 41.23 11.35 -34.14
CA PHE A 707 40.69 12.28 -33.14
C PHE A 707 41.73 12.59 -32.06
N PRO A 708 41.96 13.87 -31.71
CA PRO A 708 42.24 14.25 -30.34
C PRO A 708 40.91 14.24 -29.58
N ALA A 709 40.50 13.10 -28.98
CA ALA A 709 39.15 12.95 -28.39
C ALA A 709 38.94 13.69 -27.04
N THR A 710 39.67 14.79 -26.84
CA THR A 710 39.47 15.81 -25.80
C THR A 710 39.39 17.22 -26.38
N ASP A 711 39.85 17.44 -27.62
CA ASP A 711 39.59 18.68 -28.35
C ASP A 711 38.39 18.48 -29.28
N TRP A 712 37.23 18.42 -28.65
CA TRP A 712 35.92 18.29 -29.29
C TRP A 712 35.59 19.44 -30.27
N THR A 713 36.44 20.48 -30.36
CA THR A 713 36.24 21.65 -31.24
C THR A 713 36.58 21.37 -32.71
N GLU A 714 37.39 20.36 -33.03
CA GLU A 714 37.84 20.10 -34.40
C GLU A 714 36.80 19.32 -35.26
N LEU A 715 35.76 20.04 -35.66
CA LEU A 715 34.56 19.56 -36.36
C LEU A 715 34.78 18.80 -37.70
N SER A 716 36.00 18.70 -38.23
CA SER A 716 36.27 18.06 -39.54
C SER A 716 36.37 16.52 -39.49
N THR A 717 36.54 15.95 -38.30
CA THR A 717 36.83 14.50 -38.14
C THR A 717 35.56 13.65 -38.04
N THR A 718 34.47 14.19 -37.46
CA THR A 718 33.17 13.51 -37.27
C THR A 718 32.57 13.03 -38.58
N ASP A 719 32.74 13.76 -39.67
CA ASP A 719 32.13 13.43 -40.96
C ASP A 719 32.77 12.19 -41.61
N ARG A 720 34.00 11.80 -41.20
CA ARG A 720 34.64 10.54 -41.62
C ARG A 720 34.15 9.34 -40.82
N LEU A 721 33.96 9.49 -39.50
CA LEU A 721 33.26 8.51 -38.66
C LEU A 721 31.88 8.18 -39.24
N LEU A 722 31.12 9.21 -39.61
CA LEU A 722 29.77 9.10 -40.19
C LEU A 722 29.72 8.54 -41.62
N ALA A 723 30.87 8.40 -42.29
CA ALA A 723 31.02 7.73 -43.58
C ALA A 723 31.41 6.24 -43.44
N GLU A 724 32.12 5.85 -42.38
CA GLU A 724 32.47 4.45 -42.10
C GLU A 724 31.35 3.64 -41.41
N LEU A 725 30.39 4.31 -40.75
CA LEU A 725 29.26 3.65 -40.08
C LEU A 725 28.13 3.30 -41.07
N PRO A 726 27.82 2.01 -41.31
CA PRO A 726 26.75 1.60 -42.23
C PRO A 726 25.34 1.81 -41.66
N GLY A 727 25.23 1.97 -40.34
CA GLY A 727 24.01 2.16 -39.57
C GLY A 727 24.37 2.36 -38.10
N LEU A 728 23.46 2.94 -37.33
CA LEU A 728 23.63 3.23 -35.91
C LEU A 728 22.25 3.32 -35.25
N ASP A 729 22.07 2.57 -34.17
CA ASP A 729 20.79 2.47 -33.44
C ASP A 729 20.88 3.17 -32.07
N TYR A 730 22.01 3.00 -31.37
CA TYR A 730 22.23 3.59 -30.05
C TYR A 730 23.62 4.21 -29.89
N ILE A 731 23.69 5.30 -29.15
CA ILE A 731 24.92 5.93 -28.69
C ILE A 731 24.95 5.81 -27.16
N LEU A 732 26.07 5.37 -26.60
CA LEU A 732 26.27 5.22 -25.16
C LEU A 732 27.36 6.18 -24.70
N ALA A 733 27.11 6.94 -23.64
CA ALA A 733 27.91 8.10 -23.24
C ALA A 733 28.00 8.19 -21.70
N SER A 734 28.75 7.28 -21.08
CA SER A 734 28.93 7.18 -19.63
C SER A 734 29.99 8.16 -19.13
N ASP A 735 29.70 8.95 -18.09
CA ASP A 735 30.62 9.94 -17.45
C ASP A 735 31.33 10.91 -18.43
N VAL A 736 30.77 11.16 -19.62
CA VAL A 736 31.35 12.11 -20.60
C VAL A 736 31.07 13.58 -20.27
N PHE A 737 30.08 13.86 -19.42
CA PHE A 737 29.71 15.21 -19.00
C PHE A 737 30.47 15.64 -17.73
N TYR A 738 31.81 15.54 -17.79
CA TYR A 738 32.69 15.76 -16.63
C TYR A 738 33.22 17.21 -16.47
N ASP A 739 33.26 18.00 -17.55
CA ASP A 739 33.79 19.38 -17.57
C ASP A 739 32.89 20.32 -18.41
N PRO A 740 32.46 21.49 -17.91
CA PRO A 740 31.57 22.40 -18.66
C PRO A 740 32.10 22.86 -20.03
N SER A 741 33.42 22.91 -20.23
CA SER A 741 34.03 23.29 -21.51
C SER A 741 33.75 22.28 -22.63
N VAL A 742 33.56 20.99 -22.31
CA VAL A 742 33.24 19.97 -23.31
C VAL A 742 31.75 19.87 -23.63
N PHE A 743 30.86 20.48 -22.84
CA PHE A 743 29.40 20.32 -22.99
C PHE A 743 28.87 20.83 -24.34
N VAL A 744 29.27 22.03 -24.76
CA VAL A 744 28.85 22.62 -26.05
C VAL A 744 29.40 21.82 -27.25
N PRO A 745 30.70 21.50 -27.30
CA PRO A 745 31.26 20.62 -28.34
C PRO A 745 30.67 19.19 -28.38
N LEU A 746 30.35 18.60 -27.22
CA LEU A 746 29.67 17.30 -27.13
C LEU A 746 28.23 17.39 -27.68
N ALA A 747 27.52 18.48 -27.43
CA ALA A 747 26.20 18.72 -28.03
C ALA A 747 26.28 18.91 -29.56
N GLN A 748 27.31 19.60 -30.08
CA GLN A 748 27.57 19.70 -31.53
C GLN A 748 27.90 18.34 -32.16
N THR A 749 28.68 17.51 -31.46
CA THR A 749 29.01 16.14 -31.91
C THR A 749 27.75 15.27 -31.95
N SER A 750 26.95 15.31 -30.88
CA SER A 750 25.65 14.63 -30.78
C SER A 750 24.70 15.09 -31.89
N GLN A 751 24.62 16.39 -32.17
CA GLN A 751 23.80 16.98 -33.23
C GLN A 751 24.17 16.42 -34.61
N ARG A 752 25.47 16.28 -34.92
CA ARG A 752 25.92 15.72 -36.21
C ARG A 752 25.55 14.25 -36.35
N ILE A 753 25.83 13.43 -35.32
CA ILE A 753 25.53 11.99 -35.37
C ILE A 753 24.01 11.77 -35.48
N LEU A 754 23.21 12.43 -34.66
CA LEU A 754 21.74 12.35 -34.68
C LEU A 754 21.11 13.05 -35.90
N SER A 755 21.85 13.87 -36.66
CA SER A 755 21.41 14.38 -37.96
C SER A 755 21.70 13.42 -39.11
N ARG A 756 22.76 12.60 -39.00
CA ARG A 756 23.08 11.53 -39.96
C ARG A 756 22.23 10.28 -39.74
N PHE A 757 21.87 10.01 -38.47
CA PHE A 757 21.06 8.88 -38.04
C PHE A 757 19.89 9.36 -37.15
N PRO A 758 18.81 9.94 -37.72
CA PRO A 758 17.70 10.55 -36.95
C PRO A 758 16.81 9.58 -36.18
N THR A 759 17.05 8.28 -36.28
CA THR A 759 16.41 7.21 -35.52
C THR A 759 17.25 6.74 -34.33
N ALA A 760 18.53 7.13 -34.26
CA ALA A 760 19.40 6.74 -33.17
C ALA A 760 19.05 7.50 -31.88
N ARG A 761 19.31 6.89 -30.73
CA ARG A 761 19.08 7.49 -29.40
C ARG A 761 20.38 7.48 -28.59
N LEU A 762 20.69 8.57 -27.91
CA LEU A 762 21.92 8.73 -27.13
C LEU A 762 21.60 8.62 -25.65
N TYR A 763 22.02 7.53 -25.01
CA TYR A 763 21.93 7.34 -23.56
C TYR A 763 23.19 7.89 -22.89
N PHE A 764 23.00 8.77 -21.92
CA PHE A 764 24.09 9.37 -21.14
C PHE A 764 23.79 9.31 -19.65
N SER A 765 24.83 9.22 -18.84
CA SER A 765 24.74 9.52 -17.40
C SER A 765 25.37 10.87 -17.10
N TYR A 766 24.71 11.65 -16.25
CA TYR A 766 25.21 12.91 -15.72
C TYR A 766 25.13 12.90 -14.19
N GLN A 767 26.26 13.09 -13.53
CA GLN A 767 26.32 13.37 -12.10
C GLN A 767 26.28 14.89 -11.93
N ASN A 768 25.32 15.42 -11.16
CA ASN A 768 25.27 16.88 -10.99
C ASN A 768 26.42 17.35 -10.09
N ARG A 769 27.36 18.13 -10.66
CA ARG A 769 28.57 18.62 -9.97
C ARG A 769 28.57 20.14 -9.76
N ASP A 770 27.80 20.91 -10.55
CA ASP A 770 27.62 22.37 -10.41
C ASP A 770 26.33 22.85 -11.10
N ASP A 771 25.39 23.43 -10.33
CA ASP A 771 24.09 23.94 -10.82
C ASP A 771 24.19 25.21 -11.67
N ASN A 772 25.35 25.88 -11.69
CA ASN A 772 25.53 27.16 -12.38
C ASN A 772 25.60 27.03 -13.91
N TRP A 773 25.83 25.82 -14.45
CA TRP A 773 26.00 25.59 -15.89
C TRP A 773 24.74 24.98 -16.53
N ARG A 774 24.28 25.59 -17.62
CA ARG A 774 23.07 25.14 -18.35
C ARG A 774 23.28 25.20 -19.86
N ILE A 775 23.19 24.05 -20.53
CA ILE A 775 23.22 23.96 -21.99
C ILE A 775 21.80 23.79 -22.55
N ARG A 776 21.45 24.62 -23.54
CA ARG A 776 20.15 24.52 -24.23
C ARG A 776 20.28 23.63 -25.47
N LEU A 777 19.98 22.34 -25.32
CA LEU A 777 20.00 21.37 -26.43
C LEU A 777 19.09 21.76 -27.62
N LYS A 778 18.03 22.55 -27.36
CA LYS A 778 17.17 23.15 -28.39
C LYS A 778 17.95 24.03 -29.39
N ASP A 779 19.00 24.71 -28.94
CA ASP A 779 19.83 25.58 -29.79
C ASP A 779 20.66 24.75 -30.81
N PHE A 780 20.80 23.45 -30.56
CA PHE A 780 21.38 22.45 -31.47
C PHE A 780 20.32 21.63 -32.22
N GLY A 781 19.02 21.97 -32.09
CA GLY A 781 17.94 21.20 -32.69
C GLY A 781 17.78 19.79 -32.09
N LEU A 782 18.14 19.62 -30.80
CA LEU A 782 17.99 18.37 -30.04
C LEU A 782 17.00 18.54 -28.89
N LYS A 783 16.43 17.41 -28.44
CA LYS A 783 15.71 17.29 -27.16
C LYS A 783 16.48 16.36 -26.25
N ALA A 784 16.22 16.48 -24.95
CA ALA A 784 16.55 15.44 -23.99
C ALA A 784 15.33 15.08 -23.15
N SER A 785 15.34 13.88 -22.59
CA SER A 785 14.40 13.39 -21.60
C SER A 785 15.15 12.64 -20.50
N LEU A 786 14.74 12.84 -19.25
CA LEU A 786 15.24 12.10 -18.11
C LEU A 786 14.58 10.71 -18.10
N ILE A 787 15.37 9.64 -17.97
CA ILE A 787 14.87 8.25 -17.92
C ILE A 787 14.70 7.83 -16.47
N ARG A 788 15.74 8.02 -15.65
CA ARG A 788 15.80 7.61 -14.24
C ARG A 788 16.69 8.57 -13.47
N ILE A 789 16.24 9.00 -12.30
CA ILE A 789 17.13 9.53 -11.27
C ILE A 789 17.60 8.34 -10.43
N CYS A 790 18.91 8.20 -10.30
CA CYS A 790 19.56 7.27 -9.39
C CYS A 790 20.15 8.07 -8.23
N ASP A 791 19.32 8.31 -7.22
CA ASP A 791 19.72 8.95 -5.98
C ASP A 791 20.46 7.98 -5.05
N SER A 792 21.32 8.52 -4.20
CA SER A 792 22.15 7.71 -3.32
C SER A 792 22.52 8.34 -1.99
N LYS A 793 23.23 7.55 -1.18
CA LYS A 793 23.83 7.95 0.09
C LYS A 793 25.00 8.94 -0.06
N ARG A 794 25.38 9.32 -1.30
CA ARG A 794 26.45 10.29 -1.60
C ARG A 794 26.19 11.21 -2.79
N HIS A 795 25.49 10.76 -3.83
CA HIS A 795 25.37 11.48 -5.11
C HIS A 795 24.02 11.24 -5.80
N THR A 796 23.57 12.22 -6.58
CA THR A 796 22.44 12.09 -7.51
C THR A 796 22.98 11.91 -8.93
N PHE A 797 22.68 10.78 -9.55
CA PHE A 797 22.95 10.52 -10.96
C PHE A 797 21.67 10.64 -11.79
N GLN A 798 21.77 11.24 -12.96
CA GLN A 798 20.67 11.36 -13.92
C GLN A 798 21.01 10.53 -15.15
N LEU A 799 20.29 9.43 -15.35
CA LEU A 799 20.30 8.70 -16.61
C LEU A 799 19.35 9.41 -17.57
N GLY A 800 19.89 10.01 -18.62
CA GLY A 800 19.15 10.77 -19.61
C GLY A 800 19.27 10.19 -21.03
N GLU A 801 18.36 10.63 -21.88
CA GLU A 801 18.40 10.41 -23.32
C GLU A 801 18.54 11.75 -24.05
N ILE A 802 19.36 11.80 -25.11
CA ILE A 802 19.36 12.87 -26.10
C ILE A 802 18.90 12.27 -27.44
N TYR A 803 17.94 12.93 -28.09
CA TYR A 803 17.42 12.53 -29.39
C TYR A 803 17.12 13.76 -30.25
N LYS A 804 17.09 13.56 -31.58
CA LYS A 804 16.65 14.61 -32.51
C LYS A 804 15.11 14.60 -32.57
N PRO A 805 14.40 15.66 -32.14
CA PRO A 805 12.97 15.76 -32.37
C PRO A 805 12.70 15.75 -33.88
N ARG A 806 11.69 15.00 -34.31
CA ARG A 806 11.26 15.06 -35.71
C ARG A 806 10.59 16.40 -35.97
N GLU A 807 11.04 17.09 -37.01
CA GLU A 807 10.24 18.14 -37.64
C GLU A 807 8.93 17.53 -38.15
N ASN A 808 7.85 18.30 -38.15
CA ASN A 808 6.49 17.83 -38.37
C ASN A 808 6.33 17.03 -39.67
N ARG A 809 6.43 15.70 -39.56
CA ARG A 809 5.65 14.76 -40.35
C ARG A 809 4.54 14.24 -39.46
N GLU A 810 3.34 14.14 -40.04
CA GLU A 810 2.21 13.49 -39.40
C GLU A 810 2.59 12.03 -39.11
N ILE A 811 2.65 11.70 -37.81
CA ILE A 811 2.86 10.35 -37.31
C ILE A 811 1.60 10.06 -36.51
N ASN A 812 0.86 9.02 -36.89
CA ASN A 812 -0.37 8.64 -36.20
C ASN A 812 -0.05 8.47 -34.72
N LYS A 813 -0.79 9.19 -33.85
CA LYS A 813 -0.62 9.07 -32.40
C LYS A 813 -0.83 7.62 -32.00
N MET A 814 0.19 7.04 -31.37
CA MET A 814 0.18 5.63 -31.00
C MET A 814 -0.20 5.47 -29.53
N PHE A 815 -1.19 4.64 -29.29
CA PHE A 815 -1.57 4.20 -27.95
C PHE A 815 -1.23 2.72 -27.81
N ALA A 816 -1.09 2.25 -26.59
CA ALA A 816 -1.17 0.84 -26.31
C ALA A 816 -2.08 0.58 -25.11
N GLY A 817 -2.59 -0.63 -25.04
CA GLY A 817 -3.37 -1.09 -23.90
C GLY A 817 -2.99 -2.51 -23.51
N ILE A 818 -3.10 -2.81 -22.22
CA ILE A 818 -2.76 -4.10 -21.63
C ILE A 818 -3.99 -4.69 -20.93
N GLU A 819 -4.23 -5.97 -21.16
CA GLU A 819 -5.16 -6.84 -20.41
C GLU A 819 -4.32 -7.72 -19.48
N GLY A 820 -4.49 -7.54 -18.17
CA GLY A 820 -3.65 -8.19 -17.16
C GLY A 820 -4.39 -9.26 -16.35
N GLY A 821 -4.36 -10.51 -16.82
CA GLY A 821 -4.91 -11.67 -16.11
C GLY A 821 -3.87 -12.41 -15.26
N GLY A 822 -4.36 -13.24 -14.32
CA GLY A 822 -3.51 -14.04 -13.41
C GLY A 822 -2.83 -15.28 -14.02
N THR A 823 -3.01 -15.54 -15.32
CA THR A 823 -2.39 -16.68 -16.05
C THR A 823 -1.74 -16.25 -17.36
N SER A 824 -2.33 -15.29 -18.06
CA SER A 824 -1.81 -14.69 -19.29
C SER A 824 -2.18 -13.21 -19.34
N SER A 825 -1.37 -12.41 -20.01
CA SER A 825 -1.64 -10.99 -20.24
C SER A 825 -1.45 -10.65 -21.72
N LYS A 826 -2.19 -9.66 -22.23
CA LYS A 826 -2.19 -9.28 -23.65
C LYS A 826 -1.93 -7.80 -23.84
N LEU A 827 -1.10 -7.44 -24.82
CA LEU A 827 -0.71 -6.07 -25.18
C LEU A 827 -1.18 -5.79 -26.61
N VAL A 828 -1.83 -4.66 -26.84
CA VAL A 828 -2.31 -4.23 -28.17
C VAL A 828 -1.83 -2.80 -28.44
N PHE A 829 -1.21 -2.58 -29.59
CA PHE A 829 -0.90 -1.24 -30.10
C PHE A 829 -2.02 -0.76 -31.03
N VAL A 830 -2.50 0.46 -30.79
CA VAL A 830 -3.67 1.05 -31.44
C VAL A 830 -3.33 2.46 -31.93
N ASP A 831 -3.67 2.77 -33.18
CA ASP A 831 -3.48 4.10 -33.73
C ASP A 831 -4.68 5.04 -33.45
N GLN A 832 -4.52 6.34 -33.73
CA GLN A 832 -5.56 7.35 -33.53
C GLN A 832 -6.89 7.09 -34.30
N ASN A 833 -6.85 6.28 -35.37
CA ASN A 833 -8.03 5.92 -36.16
C ASN A 833 -8.78 4.71 -35.57
N GLY A 834 -8.16 3.99 -34.63
CA GLY A 834 -8.67 2.75 -34.04
C GLY A 834 -8.12 1.47 -34.67
N GLU A 835 -7.10 1.56 -35.53
CA GLU A 835 -6.50 0.38 -36.16
C GLU A 835 -5.59 -0.37 -35.18
N GLN A 836 -5.89 -1.64 -34.89
CA GLN A 836 -5.05 -2.52 -34.07
C GLN A 836 -3.86 -3.00 -34.89
N ILE A 837 -2.70 -2.35 -34.72
CA ILE A 837 -1.50 -2.63 -35.52
C ILE A 837 -0.99 -4.05 -35.22
N LYS A 838 -0.75 -4.37 -33.94
CA LYS A 838 -0.37 -5.71 -33.48
C LYS A 838 -0.85 -5.97 -32.05
N CYS A 839 -1.15 -7.24 -31.81
CA CYS A 839 -1.34 -7.84 -30.49
C CYS A 839 -0.13 -8.72 -30.15
N ALA A 840 0.23 -8.81 -28.88
CA ALA A 840 1.22 -9.73 -28.34
C ALA A 840 0.75 -10.27 -26.98
N ASP A 841 1.14 -11.49 -26.64
CA ASP A 841 0.78 -12.16 -25.39
C ASP A 841 2.03 -12.35 -24.50
N SER A 842 1.83 -12.41 -23.18
CA SER A 842 2.88 -12.52 -22.16
C SER A 842 2.39 -13.29 -20.93
N SER A 843 3.29 -13.56 -19.99
CA SER A 843 2.96 -14.09 -18.66
C SER A 843 2.08 -13.12 -17.86
N SER A 844 1.43 -13.63 -16.82
CA SER A 844 0.67 -12.86 -15.81
C SER A 844 1.33 -11.53 -15.43
N THR A 845 0.53 -10.47 -15.35
CA THR A 845 0.89 -9.16 -14.78
C THR A 845 0.03 -8.85 -13.55
N ASN A 846 -0.13 -9.82 -12.65
CA ASN A 846 -0.96 -9.69 -11.45
C ASN A 846 -0.19 -9.01 -10.30
N VAL A 847 -0.53 -7.76 -10.05
CA VAL A 847 0.09 -6.89 -9.03
C VAL A 847 0.11 -7.53 -7.63
N TYR A 848 -0.90 -8.32 -7.29
CA TYR A 848 -1.01 -8.98 -5.97
C TYR A 848 -0.11 -10.21 -5.79
N LEU A 849 0.41 -10.80 -6.88
CA LEU A 849 1.30 -11.96 -6.80
C LEU A 849 2.77 -11.55 -6.85
N ASP A 850 3.13 -10.64 -7.75
CA ASP A 850 4.53 -10.30 -8.03
C ASP A 850 5.00 -8.99 -7.36
N GLY A 851 4.06 -8.14 -6.94
CA GLY A 851 4.27 -6.79 -6.40
C GLY A 851 4.33 -5.71 -7.50
N PHE A 852 4.01 -4.45 -7.18
CA PHE A 852 3.94 -3.41 -8.21
C PHE A 852 5.27 -3.15 -8.91
N GLU A 853 6.38 -3.18 -8.16
CA GLU A 853 7.72 -2.84 -8.66
C GLU A 853 8.12 -3.76 -9.83
N LYS A 854 8.00 -5.08 -9.61
CA LYS A 854 8.26 -6.10 -10.64
C LYS A 854 7.23 -6.09 -11.76
N THR A 855 5.96 -5.86 -11.44
CA THR A 855 4.89 -5.82 -12.45
C THR A 855 5.08 -4.62 -13.40
N ALA A 856 5.50 -3.46 -12.87
CA ALA A 856 5.82 -2.28 -13.65
C ALA A 856 7.07 -2.48 -14.53
N GLU A 857 8.15 -3.07 -14.00
CA GLU A 857 9.36 -3.36 -14.81
C GLU A 857 9.09 -4.43 -15.88
N HIS A 858 8.28 -5.45 -15.59
CA HIS A 858 7.82 -6.44 -16.57
C HIS A 858 6.98 -5.81 -17.69
N ILE A 859 5.98 -4.97 -17.33
CA ILE A 859 5.17 -4.21 -18.29
C ILE A 859 6.05 -3.32 -19.17
N ALA A 860 6.97 -2.54 -18.59
CA ALA A 860 7.82 -1.64 -19.35
C ALA A 860 8.79 -2.39 -20.28
N THR A 861 9.40 -3.47 -19.80
CA THR A 861 10.28 -4.34 -20.59
C THR A 861 9.52 -5.01 -21.75
N TRP A 862 8.27 -5.39 -21.53
CA TRP A 862 7.41 -5.97 -22.55
C TRP A 862 6.95 -4.95 -23.59
N VAL A 863 6.53 -3.74 -23.19
CA VAL A 863 6.21 -2.65 -24.13
C VAL A 863 7.43 -2.28 -24.98
N ARG A 864 8.63 -2.14 -24.38
CA ARG A 864 9.89 -1.91 -25.12
C ARG A 864 10.22 -3.05 -26.10
N SER A 865 10.02 -4.31 -25.70
CA SER A 865 10.20 -5.50 -26.54
C SER A 865 9.34 -5.46 -27.80
N GLU A 866 8.03 -5.34 -27.61
CA GLU A 866 7.08 -5.49 -28.71
C GLU A 866 7.03 -4.24 -29.59
N ALA A 867 7.27 -3.06 -29.02
CA ALA A 867 7.41 -1.84 -29.79
C ALA A 867 8.60 -1.93 -30.76
N LYS A 868 9.79 -2.32 -30.27
CA LYS A 868 10.97 -2.53 -31.13
C LYS A 868 10.72 -3.59 -32.20
N LYS A 869 10.16 -4.75 -31.81
CA LYS A 869 9.82 -5.87 -32.72
C LYS A 869 8.84 -5.47 -33.84
N HIS A 870 7.96 -4.51 -33.58
CA HIS A 870 6.94 -4.05 -34.54
C HIS A 870 7.22 -2.66 -35.13
N ASN A 871 8.44 -2.11 -34.94
CA ASN A 871 8.85 -0.76 -35.37
C ASN A 871 7.94 0.38 -34.85
N VAL A 872 7.24 0.15 -33.74
CA VAL A 872 6.50 1.19 -33.02
C VAL A 872 7.52 2.04 -32.24
N GLN A 873 7.39 3.36 -32.34
CA GLN A 873 8.29 4.28 -31.68
C GLN A 873 7.77 4.70 -30.30
N LEU A 874 8.64 4.63 -29.29
CA LEU A 874 8.38 5.10 -27.93
C LEU A 874 8.93 6.53 -27.71
N PRO A 875 8.39 7.32 -26.75
CA PRO A 875 7.21 7.03 -25.95
C PRO A 875 5.93 6.97 -26.78
N LEU A 876 4.97 6.16 -26.34
CA LEU A 876 3.60 6.19 -26.84
C LEU A 876 2.91 7.49 -26.43
N GLN A 877 1.87 7.88 -27.14
CA GLN A 877 0.97 8.95 -26.70
C GLN A 877 0.23 8.55 -25.42
N GLY A 878 -0.01 7.25 -25.20
CA GLY A 878 -0.47 6.73 -23.92
C GLY A 878 -0.39 5.21 -23.79
N LEU A 879 -0.18 4.73 -22.55
CA LEU A 879 -0.28 3.32 -22.15
C LEU A 879 -1.44 3.12 -21.15
N GLY A 880 -2.44 2.35 -21.57
CA GLY A 880 -3.56 1.93 -20.73
C GLY A 880 -3.36 0.54 -20.17
N MET A 881 -3.90 0.28 -18.99
CA MET A 881 -3.82 -1.02 -18.31
C MET A 881 -5.19 -1.37 -17.72
N GLY A 882 -5.78 -2.47 -18.16
CA GLY A 882 -6.94 -3.13 -17.56
C GLY A 882 -6.46 -4.37 -16.81
N LEU A 883 -6.16 -4.23 -15.52
CA LEU A 883 -5.57 -5.30 -14.71
C LEU A 883 -6.60 -5.92 -13.76
N SER A 884 -6.55 -7.23 -13.59
CA SER A 884 -7.39 -7.95 -12.63
C SER A 884 -7.09 -7.48 -11.20
N GLY A 885 -8.12 -7.00 -10.50
CA GLY A 885 -8.01 -6.49 -9.13
C GLY A 885 -7.59 -5.03 -9.00
N ALA A 886 -7.40 -4.27 -10.09
CA ALA A 886 -7.17 -2.82 -10.07
C ALA A 886 -8.46 -2.03 -9.72
N GLU A 887 -9.07 -2.33 -8.58
CA GLU A 887 -10.34 -1.75 -8.11
C GLU A 887 -10.17 -0.68 -7.00
N ASP A 888 -8.92 -0.46 -6.55
CA ASP A 888 -8.56 0.52 -5.51
C ASP A 888 -7.83 1.70 -6.16
N ASP A 889 -8.44 2.89 -6.15
CA ASP A 889 -7.93 4.05 -6.87
C ASP A 889 -6.67 4.68 -6.26
N ASP A 890 -6.45 4.56 -4.95
CA ASP A 890 -5.21 5.00 -4.27
C ASP A 890 -4.02 4.12 -4.70
N GLN A 891 -4.22 2.80 -4.73
CA GLN A 891 -3.23 1.85 -5.20
C GLN A 891 -2.99 2.00 -6.71
N ASN A 892 -4.06 2.21 -7.50
CA ASN A 892 -3.96 2.47 -8.93
C ASN A 892 -3.15 3.74 -9.22
N ALA A 893 -3.40 4.83 -8.48
CA ALA A 893 -2.67 6.09 -8.60
C ALA A 893 -1.19 5.91 -8.24
N ARG A 894 -0.87 5.20 -7.14
CA ARG A 894 0.52 4.92 -6.74
C ARG A 894 1.27 4.04 -7.76
N PHE A 895 0.60 3.05 -8.35
CA PHE A 895 1.15 2.21 -9.43
C PHE A 895 1.48 3.05 -10.67
N VAL A 896 0.56 3.91 -11.08
CA VAL A 896 0.72 4.82 -12.23
C VAL A 896 1.85 5.84 -12.00
N GLU A 897 1.98 6.39 -10.79
CA GLU A 897 3.05 7.36 -10.49
C GLU A 897 4.43 6.72 -10.45
N TYR A 898 4.53 5.48 -9.96
CA TYR A 898 5.77 4.70 -10.05
C TYR A 898 6.16 4.42 -11.51
N LEU A 899 5.21 4.02 -12.36
CA LEU A 899 5.47 3.80 -13.80
C LEU A 899 5.98 5.07 -14.50
N LYS A 900 5.41 6.24 -14.23
CA LYS A 900 5.93 7.52 -14.75
C LYS A 900 7.36 7.79 -14.28
N THR A 901 7.62 7.59 -12.99
CA THR A 901 8.89 7.97 -12.34
C THR A 901 10.04 7.04 -12.74
N ALA A 902 9.77 5.74 -12.89
CA ALA A 902 10.79 4.75 -13.24
C ALA A 902 10.91 4.49 -14.76
N HIS A 903 9.81 4.62 -15.51
CA HIS A 903 9.67 4.15 -16.90
C HIS A 903 8.93 5.13 -17.82
N GLY A 904 9.05 6.45 -17.57
CA GLY A 904 8.45 7.50 -18.41
C GLY A 904 8.94 7.54 -19.88
N ASP A 905 9.91 6.71 -20.26
CA ASP A 905 10.35 6.53 -21.65
C ASP A 905 9.34 5.76 -22.52
N ILE A 906 8.40 5.00 -21.91
CA ILE A 906 7.47 4.14 -22.66
C ILE A 906 6.17 4.84 -23.08
N ALA A 907 5.70 5.86 -22.36
CA ALA A 907 4.48 6.61 -22.68
C ALA A 907 4.44 8.02 -22.07
N GLU A 908 3.81 8.97 -22.76
CA GLU A 908 3.56 10.33 -22.24
C GLU A 908 2.38 10.36 -21.23
N HIS A 909 1.39 9.49 -21.42
CA HIS A 909 0.25 9.32 -20.52
C HIS A 909 0.10 7.87 -20.06
N PHE A 910 -0.34 7.69 -18.82
CA PHE A 910 -0.60 6.38 -18.22
C PHE A 910 -2.00 6.39 -17.61
N TYR A 911 -2.73 5.28 -17.76
CA TYR A 911 -4.01 5.08 -17.09
C TYR A 911 -4.16 3.60 -16.70
N LEU A 912 -4.64 3.37 -15.48
CA LEU A 912 -4.89 2.04 -14.91
C LEU A 912 -6.35 1.98 -14.47
N ALA A 913 -7.01 0.88 -14.80
CA ALA A 913 -8.36 0.54 -14.36
C ALA A 913 -8.47 -0.99 -14.23
N SER A 914 -9.60 -1.48 -13.71
CA SER A 914 -9.87 -2.91 -13.69
C SER A 914 -10.06 -3.49 -15.10
N ASP A 915 -9.77 -4.78 -15.24
CA ASP A 915 -10.07 -5.59 -16.42
C ASP A 915 -11.54 -5.45 -16.87
N ALA A 916 -12.48 -5.41 -15.92
CA ALA A 916 -13.90 -5.19 -16.18
C ALA A 916 -14.19 -3.81 -16.81
N VAL A 917 -13.58 -2.72 -16.32
CA VAL A 917 -13.78 -1.36 -16.86
C VAL A 917 -13.18 -1.22 -18.26
N ALA A 918 -11.97 -1.73 -18.47
CA ALA A 918 -11.34 -1.78 -19.79
C ALA A 918 -12.17 -2.64 -20.77
N THR A 919 -12.79 -3.72 -20.30
CA THR A 919 -13.72 -4.55 -21.10
C THR A 919 -14.97 -3.77 -21.54
N VAL A 920 -15.53 -2.88 -20.71
CA VAL A 920 -16.60 -1.95 -21.13
C VAL A 920 -16.08 -0.96 -22.18
N ALA A 921 -14.96 -0.28 -21.91
CA ALA A 921 -14.39 0.72 -22.79
C ALA A 921 -13.98 0.19 -24.18
N ALA A 922 -13.71 -1.11 -24.28
CA ALA A 922 -13.47 -1.77 -25.56
C ALA A 922 -14.71 -1.79 -26.45
N ASN A 923 -15.92 -1.81 -25.88
CA ASN A 923 -17.17 -1.99 -26.62
C ASN A 923 -18.05 -0.72 -26.65
N PHE A 924 -17.94 0.17 -25.66
CA PHE A 924 -18.80 1.35 -25.50
C PHE A 924 -18.05 2.59 -24.96
N GLU A 925 -18.48 3.80 -25.34
CA GLU A 925 -17.96 5.05 -24.76
C GLU A 925 -18.48 5.33 -23.35
N GLN A 926 -19.66 4.76 -23.04
CA GLN A 926 -20.24 4.59 -21.71
C GLN A 926 -21.17 3.35 -21.72
N GLY A 927 -21.29 2.63 -20.60
CA GLY A 927 -22.05 1.38 -20.54
C GLY A 927 -21.74 0.53 -19.30
N VAL A 928 -22.31 -0.67 -19.26
CA VAL A 928 -22.18 -1.61 -18.12
C VAL A 928 -21.60 -2.94 -18.58
N VAL A 929 -20.82 -3.62 -17.72
CA VAL A 929 -20.55 -5.06 -17.79
C VAL A 929 -21.16 -5.78 -16.59
N ILE A 930 -21.86 -6.89 -16.85
CA ILE A 930 -22.24 -7.88 -15.82
C ILE A 930 -21.43 -9.15 -16.07
N ILE A 931 -20.65 -9.53 -15.07
CA ILE A 931 -19.87 -10.76 -15.05
C ILE A 931 -20.63 -11.81 -14.24
N ALA A 932 -20.89 -12.98 -14.83
CA ALA A 932 -21.49 -14.12 -14.17
C ALA A 932 -20.80 -15.43 -14.63
N GLY A 933 -19.83 -15.87 -13.84
CA GLY A 933 -19.08 -17.12 -14.02
C GLY A 933 -18.99 -17.87 -12.70
N THR A 934 -17.79 -18.33 -12.35
CA THR A 934 -17.49 -18.91 -11.01
C THR A 934 -17.78 -17.92 -9.88
N GLY A 935 -17.61 -16.62 -10.13
CA GLY A 935 -18.07 -15.51 -9.30
C GLY A 935 -18.94 -14.53 -10.08
N SER A 936 -19.39 -13.44 -9.45
CA SER A 936 -20.14 -12.38 -10.12
C SER A 936 -19.75 -10.98 -9.66
N SER A 937 -19.82 -10.04 -10.60
CA SER A 937 -19.48 -8.62 -10.42
C SER A 937 -20.20 -7.79 -11.47
N CYS A 938 -20.46 -6.53 -11.17
CA CYS A 938 -21.02 -5.56 -12.10
C CYS A 938 -20.22 -4.26 -12.02
N ARG A 939 -19.85 -3.69 -13.17
CA ARG A 939 -19.08 -2.45 -13.27
C ARG A 939 -19.66 -1.60 -14.40
N MET A 940 -19.76 -0.29 -14.17
CA MET A 940 -20.22 0.70 -15.14
C MET A 940 -19.13 1.73 -15.40
N LEU A 941 -19.05 2.19 -16.65
CA LEU A 941 -18.21 3.30 -17.10
C LEU A 941 -19.12 4.40 -17.65
N LEU A 942 -18.94 5.64 -17.17
CA LEU A 942 -19.67 6.82 -17.65
C LEU A 942 -18.85 7.66 -18.62
N ASN A 943 -19.49 8.60 -19.33
CA ASN A 943 -18.81 9.36 -20.38
C ASN A 943 -17.75 10.35 -19.87
N ASP A 944 -17.79 10.75 -18.60
CA ASP A 944 -16.72 11.52 -17.96
C ASP A 944 -15.47 10.66 -17.63
N GLY A 945 -15.60 9.33 -17.66
CA GLY A 945 -14.57 8.37 -17.30
C GLY A 945 -14.63 7.92 -15.83
N SER A 946 -15.69 8.26 -15.10
CA SER A 946 -15.96 7.71 -13.76
C SER A 946 -16.47 6.26 -13.84
N VAL A 947 -16.27 5.53 -12.74
CA VAL A 947 -16.56 4.10 -12.63
C VAL A 947 -17.42 3.86 -11.39
N HIS A 948 -18.44 3.02 -11.53
CA HIS A 948 -19.28 2.57 -10.42
C HIS A 948 -19.40 1.05 -10.42
N GLY A 949 -19.31 0.41 -9.25
CA GLY A 949 -19.24 -1.05 -9.13
C GLY A 949 -20.12 -1.60 -8.03
N VAL A 950 -20.70 -2.78 -8.29
CA VAL A 950 -21.47 -3.56 -7.31
C VAL A 950 -21.11 -5.04 -7.44
N GLY A 951 -21.03 -5.76 -6.33
CA GLY A 951 -20.53 -7.13 -6.30
C GLY A 951 -19.02 -7.22 -6.57
N GLY A 952 -18.52 -8.44 -6.78
CA GLY A 952 -17.09 -8.73 -6.87
C GLY A 952 -16.44 -9.18 -5.56
N TRP A 953 -17.11 -9.00 -4.41
CA TRP A 953 -16.60 -9.27 -3.05
C TRP A 953 -16.27 -10.74 -2.70
N GLY A 954 -16.26 -11.64 -3.70
CA GLY A 954 -15.92 -13.05 -3.51
C GLY A 954 -16.95 -13.87 -2.74
N HIS A 955 -16.65 -15.15 -2.55
CA HIS A 955 -17.65 -16.18 -2.29
C HIS A 955 -18.19 -16.23 -0.85
N ALA A 956 -17.52 -15.54 0.10
CA ALA A 956 -17.89 -15.53 1.51
C ALA A 956 -19.01 -14.53 1.84
N ILE A 957 -19.10 -13.43 1.07
CA ILE A 957 -20.02 -12.29 1.31
C ILE A 957 -20.69 -11.75 0.03
N GLY A 958 -20.18 -12.09 -1.15
CA GLY A 958 -20.60 -11.60 -2.45
C GLY A 958 -21.00 -12.72 -3.42
N ASP A 959 -20.59 -12.57 -4.68
CA ASP A 959 -20.82 -13.53 -5.77
C ASP A 959 -22.31 -13.89 -6.03
N GLN A 960 -23.27 -13.06 -5.60
CA GLN A 960 -24.69 -13.36 -5.77
C GLN A 960 -25.09 -13.42 -7.26
N GLY A 961 -25.75 -14.51 -7.67
CA GLY A 961 -26.06 -14.79 -9.08
C GLY A 961 -24.94 -15.47 -9.89
N SER A 962 -23.79 -15.77 -9.27
CA SER A 962 -22.74 -16.62 -9.87
C SER A 962 -23.09 -18.11 -9.88
N ALA A 963 -22.34 -18.91 -10.62
CA ALA A 963 -22.43 -20.37 -10.58
C ALA A 963 -22.05 -20.99 -9.22
N PHE A 964 -21.19 -20.33 -8.43
CA PHE A 964 -20.96 -20.74 -7.04
C PHE A 964 -22.22 -20.50 -6.20
N TRP A 965 -22.80 -19.31 -6.29
CA TRP A 965 -23.95 -18.91 -5.48
C TRP A 965 -25.23 -19.68 -5.84
N ILE A 966 -25.48 -19.92 -7.13
CA ILE A 966 -26.62 -20.74 -7.60
C ILE A 966 -26.50 -22.17 -7.05
N THR A 967 -25.28 -22.74 -7.04
CA THR A 967 -25.01 -24.04 -6.41
C THR A 967 -25.23 -24.00 -4.89
N ASN A 968 -24.77 -22.95 -4.22
CA ASN A 968 -24.93 -22.81 -2.77
C ASN A 968 -26.41 -22.61 -2.36
N ARG A 969 -27.22 -21.89 -3.16
CA ARG A 969 -28.68 -21.78 -2.97
C ARG A 969 -29.37 -23.13 -3.16
N ALA A 970 -28.93 -23.95 -4.13
CA ALA A 970 -29.44 -25.32 -4.31
C ALA A 970 -29.11 -26.24 -3.13
N MET A 971 -27.85 -26.23 -2.66
CA MET A 971 -27.46 -26.97 -1.45
C MET A 971 -28.26 -26.50 -0.23
N ARG A 972 -28.38 -25.18 -0.03
CA ARG A 972 -29.12 -24.62 1.08
C ARG A 972 -30.60 -24.98 1.04
N MET A 973 -31.25 -24.91 -0.12
CA MET A 973 -32.65 -25.32 -0.28
C MET A 973 -32.87 -26.79 0.10
N LEU A 974 -31.91 -27.67 -0.21
CA LEU A 974 -31.97 -29.09 0.20
C LEU A 974 -31.83 -29.29 1.73
N PHE A 975 -31.03 -28.46 2.40
CA PHE A 975 -30.87 -28.53 3.87
C PHE A 975 -32.05 -27.88 4.61
N ASP A 976 -32.47 -26.68 4.19
CA ASP A 976 -33.54 -25.92 4.82
C ASP A 976 -34.90 -26.65 4.70
N ASP A 977 -35.12 -27.43 3.64
CA ASP A 977 -36.32 -28.28 3.43
C ASP A 977 -36.29 -29.53 4.34
N ASP A 978 -35.18 -30.29 4.36
CA ASP A 978 -34.99 -31.47 5.21
C ASP A 978 -35.09 -31.15 6.72
N ASP A 979 -34.49 -30.04 7.14
CA ASP A 979 -34.38 -29.64 8.55
C ASP A 979 -35.60 -28.83 9.02
N GLY A 980 -36.58 -28.59 8.14
CA GLY A 980 -37.88 -27.97 8.45
C GLY A 980 -37.85 -26.44 8.63
N LEU A 981 -36.87 -25.76 8.04
CA LEU A 981 -36.63 -24.32 8.16
C LEU A 981 -37.32 -23.48 7.06
N GLU A 982 -37.22 -23.90 5.80
CA GLU A 982 -37.89 -23.26 4.64
C GLU A 982 -38.33 -24.38 3.69
N SER A 983 -39.64 -24.58 3.50
CA SER A 983 -40.15 -25.60 2.58
C SER A 983 -39.84 -25.27 1.13
N ALA A 984 -39.36 -26.27 0.38
CA ALA A 984 -39.04 -26.13 -1.04
C ALA A 984 -40.29 -25.87 -1.92
N PRO A 985 -40.14 -25.23 -3.11
CA PRO A 985 -41.24 -24.96 -4.03
C PRO A 985 -41.77 -26.21 -4.78
N GLY A 986 -41.21 -27.38 -4.50
CA GLY A 986 -41.51 -28.67 -5.12
C GLY A 986 -40.73 -29.78 -4.39
N SER A 987 -40.72 -31.01 -4.92
CA SER A 987 -39.87 -32.06 -4.33
C SER A 987 -38.39 -31.71 -4.48
N THR A 988 -37.62 -31.97 -3.41
CA THR A 988 -36.14 -31.88 -3.42
C THR A 988 -35.46 -33.14 -3.94
N ASP A 989 -36.19 -34.21 -4.31
CA ASP A 989 -35.63 -35.52 -4.69
C ASP A 989 -34.65 -35.45 -5.88
N LEU A 990 -35.03 -34.75 -6.96
CA LEU A 990 -34.17 -34.59 -8.15
C LEU A 990 -32.92 -33.78 -7.81
N LEU A 991 -33.07 -32.69 -7.05
CA LEU A 991 -31.96 -31.85 -6.62
C LEU A 991 -30.98 -32.63 -5.73
N ARG A 992 -31.52 -33.51 -4.87
CA ARG A 992 -30.79 -34.45 -4.03
C ARG A 992 -30.02 -35.47 -4.87
N GLU A 993 -30.64 -36.15 -5.84
CA GLU A 993 -29.94 -37.09 -6.73
C GLU A 993 -28.77 -36.39 -7.44
N LEU A 994 -29.04 -35.23 -8.07
CA LEU A 994 -28.04 -34.49 -8.83
C LEU A 994 -26.86 -34.04 -7.95
N LEU A 995 -27.11 -33.50 -6.75
CA LEU A 995 -26.06 -33.10 -5.82
C LEU A 995 -25.22 -34.30 -5.35
N LEU A 996 -25.87 -35.37 -4.87
CA LEU A 996 -25.18 -36.57 -4.38
C LEU A 996 -24.31 -37.22 -5.48
N LYS A 997 -24.83 -37.26 -6.72
CA LYS A 997 -24.16 -37.81 -7.91
C LYS A 997 -23.00 -36.95 -8.40
N HIS A 998 -23.12 -35.62 -8.35
CA HIS A 998 -22.06 -34.71 -8.79
C HIS A 998 -20.88 -34.67 -7.81
N PHE A 999 -21.17 -34.60 -6.50
CA PHE A 999 -20.14 -34.60 -5.45
C PHE A 999 -19.67 -36.00 -5.05
N ASN A 1000 -20.25 -37.06 -5.64
CA ASN A 1000 -19.95 -38.47 -5.39
C ASN A 1000 -20.02 -38.85 -3.90
N VAL A 1001 -21.14 -38.50 -3.25
CA VAL A 1001 -21.43 -38.74 -1.84
C VAL A 1001 -22.77 -39.45 -1.66
N THR A 1002 -22.91 -40.22 -0.58
CA THR A 1002 -24.08 -41.08 -0.33
C THR A 1002 -25.16 -40.42 0.53
N ASN A 1003 -24.89 -39.26 1.15
CA ASN A 1003 -25.80 -38.55 2.05
C ASN A 1003 -25.52 -37.03 2.07
N LYS A 1004 -26.45 -36.23 2.59
CA LYS A 1004 -26.31 -34.76 2.61
C LYS A 1004 -25.13 -34.27 3.46
N THR A 1005 -24.77 -34.99 4.53
CA THR A 1005 -23.63 -34.62 5.39
C THR A 1005 -22.29 -34.74 4.67
N GLY A 1006 -22.18 -35.60 3.66
CA GLY A 1006 -21.01 -35.65 2.76
C GLY A 1006 -20.81 -34.37 1.91
N LEU A 1007 -21.84 -33.54 1.72
CA LEU A 1007 -21.70 -32.26 1.02
C LEU A 1007 -20.92 -31.23 1.85
N LEU A 1008 -20.96 -31.33 3.19
CA LEU A 1008 -20.22 -30.43 4.10
C LEU A 1008 -18.70 -30.51 3.88
N ASP A 1009 -18.20 -31.68 3.50
CA ASP A 1009 -16.80 -31.89 3.15
C ASP A 1009 -16.36 -30.97 1.99
N PHE A 1010 -17.22 -30.75 0.99
CA PHE A 1010 -16.95 -29.85 -0.15
C PHE A 1010 -17.15 -28.37 0.15
N LEU A 1011 -17.77 -28.04 1.30
CA LEU A 1011 -17.91 -26.68 1.81
C LEU A 1011 -16.80 -26.28 2.79
N TYR A 1012 -16.19 -27.26 3.49
CA TYR A 1012 -15.15 -27.03 4.49
C TYR A 1012 -13.81 -27.73 4.17
N SER A 1013 -13.74 -29.06 4.31
CA SER A 1013 -12.46 -29.80 4.35
C SER A 1013 -11.77 -29.96 2.99
N LYS A 1014 -12.54 -29.94 1.91
CA LYS A 1014 -12.14 -30.13 0.50
C LYS A 1014 -12.61 -28.96 -0.36
N PHE A 1015 -12.79 -27.78 0.24
CA PHE A 1015 -13.39 -26.62 -0.43
C PHE A 1015 -12.63 -26.21 -1.70
N ASN A 1016 -13.36 -26.14 -2.82
CA ASN A 1016 -12.86 -25.60 -4.08
C ASN A 1016 -13.99 -24.88 -4.82
N LYS A 1017 -13.93 -23.54 -4.85
CA LYS A 1017 -14.97 -22.67 -5.46
C LYS A 1017 -15.32 -23.08 -6.89
N SER A 1018 -14.33 -23.41 -7.72
CA SER A 1018 -14.53 -23.81 -9.13
C SER A 1018 -15.16 -25.20 -9.26
N SER A 1019 -14.79 -26.14 -8.39
CA SER A 1019 -15.42 -27.47 -8.34
C SER A 1019 -16.90 -27.33 -7.97
N VAL A 1020 -17.21 -26.62 -6.88
CA VAL A 1020 -18.59 -26.38 -6.44
C VAL A 1020 -19.40 -25.66 -7.52
N ALA A 1021 -18.88 -24.57 -8.09
CA ALA A 1021 -19.55 -23.81 -9.16
C ALA A 1021 -19.84 -24.64 -10.42
N THR A 1022 -19.10 -25.72 -10.67
CA THR A 1022 -19.33 -26.58 -11.84
C THR A 1022 -20.67 -27.31 -11.78
N PHE A 1023 -21.26 -27.51 -10.59
CA PHE A 1023 -22.59 -28.12 -10.44
C PHE A 1023 -23.68 -27.35 -11.18
N THR A 1024 -23.66 -26.01 -11.17
CA THR A 1024 -24.65 -25.17 -11.87
C THR A 1024 -24.72 -25.47 -13.37
N LYS A 1025 -23.62 -25.94 -14.00
CA LYS A 1025 -23.65 -26.39 -15.40
C LYS A 1025 -24.54 -27.63 -15.57
N PHE A 1026 -24.41 -28.63 -14.69
CA PHE A 1026 -25.22 -29.85 -14.72
C PHE A 1026 -26.67 -29.57 -14.33
N MET A 1027 -26.89 -28.62 -13.41
CA MET A 1027 -28.22 -28.23 -12.96
C MET A 1027 -29.02 -27.51 -14.06
N ALA A 1028 -28.35 -26.78 -14.97
CA ALA A 1028 -29.00 -26.06 -16.07
C ALA A 1028 -29.82 -26.95 -17.02
N ASP A 1029 -29.39 -28.19 -17.23
CA ASP A 1029 -30.06 -29.16 -18.10
C ASP A 1029 -31.45 -29.59 -17.56
N TYR A 1030 -31.73 -29.34 -16.28
CA TYR A 1030 -32.96 -29.70 -15.56
C TYR A 1030 -33.87 -28.49 -15.28
N GLY A 1031 -33.74 -27.41 -16.07
CA GLY A 1031 -34.46 -26.13 -15.88
C GLY A 1031 -35.99 -26.16 -15.88
N SER A 1032 -36.61 -27.33 -16.10
CA SER A 1032 -38.07 -27.55 -15.97
C SER A 1032 -38.50 -27.96 -14.56
N ASP A 1033 -37.58 -28.36 -13.69
CA ASP A 1033 -37.87 -28.67 -12.28
C ASP A 1033 -38.12 -27.41 -11.45
N ALA A 1034 -39.03 -27.47 -10.48
CA ALA A 1034 -39.46 -26.31 -9.69
C ALA A 1034 -38.34 -25.76 -8.78
N CYS A 1035 -37.54 -26.64 -8.18
CA CYS A 1035 -36.44 -26.25 -7.28
C CYS A 1035 -35.27 -25.69 -8.10
N VAL A 1036 -34.89 -26.35 -9.20
CA VAL A 1036 -33.88 -25.87 -10.15
C VAL A 1036 -34.29 -24.52 -10.76
N ALA A 1037 -35.52 -24.39 -11.26
CA ALA A 1037 -36.04 -23.16 -11.84
C ALA A 1037 -36.06 -22.03 -10.80
N LYS A 1038 -36.36 -22.33 -9.53
CA LYS A 1038 -36.26 -21.35 -8.43
C LYS A 1038 -34.81 -20.93 -8.17
N CYS A 1039 -33.83 -21.83 -8.18
CA CYS A 1039 -32.41 -21.46 -8.02
C CYS A 1039 -31.89 -20.57 -9.16
N PHE A 1040 -32.27 -20.84 -10.42
CA PHE A 1040 -31.94 -19.96 -11.55
C PHE A 1040 -32.76 -18.66 -11.55
N PHE A 1041 -34.02 -18.68 -11.13
CA PHE A 1041 -34.80 -17.45 -10.91
C PHE A 1041 -34.15 -16.57 -9.85
N ASP A 1042 -33.78 -17.12 -8.70
CA ASP A 1042 -33.09 -16.41 -7.62
C ASP A 1042 -31.76 -15.84 -8.11
N GLY A 1043 -30.95 -16.63 -8.85
CA GLY A 1043 -29.68 -16.17 -9.43
C GLY A 1043 -29.87 -15.07 -10.48
N GLY A 1044 -30.87 -15.22 -11.35
CA GLY A 1044 -31.28 -14.21 -12.31
C GLY A 1044 -31.81 -12.95 -11.63
N GLU A 1045 -32.52 -13.08 -10.50
CA GLU A 1045 -32.93 -11.96 -9.66
C GLU A 1045 -31.71 -11.28 -9.03
N MET A 1046 -30.68 -12.02 -8.61
CA MET A 1046 -29.46 -11.42 -8.06
C MET A 1046 -28.61 -10.71 -9.12
N LEU A 1047 -28.54 -11.17 -10.37
CA LEU A 1047 -27.95 -10.39 -11.48
C LEU A 1047 -28.88 -9.22 -11.90
N GLY A 1048 -30.18 -9.47 -11.79
CA GLY A 1048 -31.24 -8.47 -11.92
C GLY A 1048 -31.14 -7.39 -10.84
N ARG A 1049 -30.56 -7.72 -9.69
CA ARG A 1049 -30.07 -6.79 -8.66
C ARG A 1049 -28.69 -6.24 -9.06
N HIS A 1050 -27.66 -6.95 -9.45
CA HIS A 1050 -26.33 -6.35 -9.73
C HIS A 1050 -26.25 -5.16 -10.72
N LEU A 1051 -27.15 -5.03 -11.72
CA LEU A 1051 -27.21 -3.82 -12.55
C LEU A 1051 -28.04 -2.67 -11.90
N LYS A 1052 -28.85 -2.98 -10.88
CA LYS A 1052 -29.88 -2.23 -10.10
C LYS A 1052 -29.23 -1.16 -9.19
N ALA A 1053 -27.95 -1.29 -8.81
CA ALA A 1053 -27.15 -0.22 -8.20
C ALA A 1053 -26.08 0.40 -9.12
N VAL A 1054 -25.46 -0.30 -10.09
CA VAL A 1054 -24.57 0.45 -11.02
C VAL A 1054 -25.38 1.42 -11.87
N SER A 1055 -26.62 1.07 -12.20
CA SER A 1055 -27.66 2.02 -12.59
C SER A 1055 -28.07 2.88 -11.40
N ARG A 1056 -27.14 3.67 -10.84
CA ARG A 1056 -27.38 4.80 -9.94
C ARG A 1056 -26.71 6.08 -10.37
N HIS A 1057 -25.82 5.97 -11.33
CA HIS A 1057 -24.98 7.10 -11.72
C HIS A 1057 -25.13 7.38 -13.23
N MET A 1058 -26.02 6.66 -13.93
CA MET A 1058 -26.43 6.91 -15.31
C MET A 1058 -27.34 8.13 -15.44
N ASP A 1059 -27.12 8.90 -16.50
CA ASP A 1059 -27.89 10.03 -17.02
C ASP A 1059 -29.05 9.60 -17.94
N GLU A 1060 -30.09 10.45 -18.11
CA GLU A 1060 -31.29 10.14 -18.91
C GLU A 1060 -31.05 9.61 -20.35
N GLU A 1061 -29.95 10.00 -21.00
CA GLU A 1061 -29.60 9.45 -22.32
C GLU A 1061 -29.15 7.99 -22.20
N LEU A 1062 -28.20 7.71 -21.30
CA LEU A 1062 -27.77 6.34 -21.04
C LEU A 1062 -28.93 5.49 -20.55
N LEU A 1063 -29.82 6.04 -19.71
CA LEU A 1063 -31.06 5.38 -19.34
C LEU A 1063 -31.79 4.86 -20.58
N SER A 1064 -32.03 5.72 -21.57
CA SER A 1064 -32.92 5.46 -22.71
C SER A 1064 -32.70 4.08 -23.39
N ASP A 1065 -31.45 3.62 -23.46
CA ASP A 1065 -31.09 2.27 -23.88
C ASP A 1065 -29.71 1.88 -23.33
N VAL A 1066 -29.64 1.27 -22.14
CA VAL A 1066 -28.33 0.90 -21.58
C VAL A 1066 -27.74 -0.29 -22.33
N PRO A 1067 -26.50 -0.14 -22.83
CA PRO A 1067 -25.71 -1.25 -23.31
C PRO A 1067 -25.13 -2.02 -22.12
N VAL A 1068 -25.53 -3.28 -22.00
CA VAL A 1068 -25.07 -4.20 -20.96
C VAL A 1068 -24.27 -5.33 -21.60
N LEU A 1069 -22.95 -5.28 -21.42
CA LEU A 1069 -22.03 -6.33 -21.83
C LEU A 1069 -22.19 -7.55 -20.89
N VAL A 1070 -22.53 -8.72 -21.44
CA VAL A 1070 -22.65 -9.95 -20.66
C VAL A 1070 -21.40 -10.81 -20.79
N VAL A 1071 -20.79 -11.16 -19.65
CA VAL A 1071 -19.53 -11.91 -19.59
C VAL A 1071 -19.68 -13.11 -18.66
N GLY A 1072 -19.18 -14.27 -19.09
CA GLY A 1072 -19.15 -15.50 -18.29
C GLY A 1072 -20.23 -16.53 -18.65
N LEU A 1073 -20.00 -17.76 -18.21
CA LEU A 1073 -20.73 -18.94 -18.71
C LEU A 1073 -22.16 -19.07 -18.17
N VAL A 1074 -22.53 -18.37 -17.09
CA VAL A 1074 -23.87 -18.44 -16.50
C VAL A 1074 -24.93 -17.91 -17.48
N PHE A 1075 -24.58 -16.92 -18.31
CA PHE A 1075 -25.45 -16.38 -19.37
C PHE A 1075 -25.81 -17.40 -20.47
N LYS A 1076 -25.18 -18.58 -20.54
CA LYS A 1076 -25.68 -19.66 -21.41
C LYS A 1076 -27.05 -20.20 -20.95
N SER A 1077 -27.38 -20.07 -19.66
CA SER A 1077 -28.68 -20.41 -19.09
C SER A 1077 -29.64 -19.20 -19.06
N TRP A 1078 -29.47 -18.22 -19.95
CA TRP A 1078 -30.24 -16.97 -19.93
C TRP A 1078 -31.75 -17.17 -19.98
N SER A 1079 -32.27 -18.21 -20.63
CA SER A 1079 -33.70 -18.56 -20.62
C SER A 1079 -34.26 -18.78 -19.20
N LEU A 1080 -33.46 -19.32 -18.27
CA LEU A 1080 -33.84 -19.57 -16.88
C LEU A 1080 -33.59 -18.34 -15.98
N LEU A 1081 -32.57 -17.54 -16.30
CA LEU A 1081 -32.24 -16.31 -15.58
C LEU A 1081 -33.17 -15.15 -15.95
N LYS A 1082 -33.61 -15.07 -17.21
CA LYS A 1082 -34.38 -13.95 -17.78
C LYS A 1082 -35.64 -13.63 -16.98
N PRO A 1083 -36.47 -14.58 -16.50
CA PRO A 1083 -37.64 -14.27 -15.66
C PRO A 1083 -37.26 -13.63 -14.31
N GLY A 1084 -36.23 -14.15 -13.63
CA GLY A 1084 -35.72 -13.59 -12.38
C GLY A 1084 -35.12 -12.21 -12.57
N PHE A 1085 -34.34 -12.02 -13.64
CA PHE A 1085 -33.80 -10.72 -14.03
C PHE A 1085 -34.95 -9.74 -14.34
N ILE A 1086 -35.90 -10.13 -15.19
CA ILE A 1086 -37.12 -9.37 -15.55
C ILE A 1086 -37.99 -9.01 -14.32
N SER A 1087 -37.95 -9.83 -13.27
CA SER A 1087 -38.67 -9.65 -12.00
C SER A 1087 -37.94 -8.70 -11.05
N ALA A 1088 -36.64 -8.91 -10.81
CA ALA A 1088 -35.80 -7.94 -10.10
C ALA A 1088 -35.97 -6.56 -10.73
N ILE A 1089 -35.80 -6.47 -12.04
CA ILE A 1089 -35.95 -5.24 -12.79
C ILE A 1089 -37.42 -4.85 -13.02
N ARG A 1090 -38.42 -5.47 -12.38
CA ARG A 1090 -39.80 -4.97 -12.50
C ARG A 1090 -39.97 -3.69 -11.69
N GLY A 1091 -39.67 -2.59 -12.39
CA GLY A 1091 -39.48 -1.31 -11.77
C GLY A 1091 -38.51 -0.37 -12.50
N SER A 1092 -37.18 -0.45 -12.28
CA SER A 1092 -36.01 0.16 -12.97
C SER A 1092 -35.15 1.56 -12.41
N LYS A 1093 -34.57 2.75 -12.95
CA LYS A 1093 -34.67 4.01 -13.90
C LYS A 1093 -34.30 4.22 -15.45
N ILE A 1094 -33.36 3.58 -16.17
CA ILE A 1094 -33.29 3.20 -17.63
C ILE A 1094 -34.61 3.36 -18.42
N ARG A 1095 -34.54 3.16 -19.73
CA ARG A 1095 -35.66 2.67 -20.51
C ARG A 1095 -35.37 1.26 -21.02
N LYS A 1096 -34.62 1.11 -22.11
CA LYS A 1096 -34.37 -0.21 -22.71
C LYS A 1096 -33.11 -0.89 -22.14
N VAL A 1097 -33.09 -2.23 -22.06
CA VAL A 1097 -31.86 -3.00 -21.77
C VAL A 1097 -31.43 -3.76 -23.03
N SER A 1098 -30.37 -3.29 -23.68
CA SER A 1098 -29.72 -3.99 -24.79
C SER A 1098 -28.53 -4.79 -24.26
N LEU A 1099 -28.67 -6.12 -24.23
CA LEU A 1099 -27.59 -7.02 -23.81
C LEU A 1099 -26.67 -7.31 -25.01
N PHE A 1100 -25.37 -7.27 -24.81
CA PHE A 1100 -24.36 -7.49 -25.85
C PHE A 1100 -23.33 -8.55 -25.42
N ASN A 1101 -22.88 -9.36 -26.38
CA ASN A 1101 -21.73 -10.25 -26.16
C ASN A 1101 -20.41 -9.49 -26.27
N LEU A 1102 -19.38 -9.99 -25.60
CA LEU A 1102 -18.00 -9.51 -25.76
C LEU A 1102 -17.49 -9.82 -27.18
N THR A 1103 -17.08 -8.78 -27.91
CA THR A 1103 -16.52 -8.90 -29.26
C THR A 1103 -15.04 -8.47 -29.32
N GLU A 1104 -14.70 -7.33 -28.71
CA GLU A 1104 -13.32 -6.86 -28.59
C GLU A 1104 -12.65 -7.28 -27.28
N ASN A 1105 -11.31 -7.21 -27.29
CA ASN A 1105 -10.46 -7.57 -26.16
C ASN A 1105 -10.30 -6.43 -25.14
N CYS A 1106 -10.01 -6.77 -23.88
CA CYS A 1106 -9.88 -5.79 -22.79
C CYS A 1106 -8.68 -4.84 -23.03
N ALA A 1107 -7.59 -5.35 -23.60
CA ALA A 1107 -6.41 -4.57 -23.92
C ALA A 1107 -6.72 -3.41 -24.90
N PHE A 1108 -7.60 -3.61 -25.89
CA PHE A 1108 -8.05 -2.53 -26.77
C PHE A 1108 -8.77 -1.41 -25.99
N GLY A 1109 -9.69 -1.77 -25.10
CA GLY A 1109 -10.41 -0.80 -24.27
C GLY A 1109 -9.53 -0.04 -23.29
N ALA A 1110 -8.48 -0.67 -22.76
CA ALA A 1110 -7.46 0.02 -22.00
C ALA A 1110 -6.75 1.11 -22.85
N ALA A 1111 -6.45 0.84 -24.12
CA ALA A 1111 -5.90 1.85 -25.04
C ALA A 1111 -6.88 3.02 -25.29
N VAL A 1112 -8.18 2.74 -25.41
CA VAL A 1112 -9.24 3.77 -25.55
C VAL A 1112 -9.31 4.65 -24.29
N LEU A 1113 -9.22 4.07 -23.09
CA LEU A 1113 -9.27 4.81 -21.82
C LEU A 1113 -8.09 5.78 -21.66
N VAL A 1114 -6.86 5.35 -21.93
CA VAL A 1114 -5.69 6.26 -21.87
C VAL A 1114 -5.75 7.33 -22.96
N ALA A 1115 -6.27 7.01 -24.15
CA ALA A 1115 -6.46 8.00 -25.20
C ALA A 1115 -7.50 9.07 -24.81
N LYS A 1116 -8.62 8.66 -24.21
CA LYS A 1116 -9.63 9.56 -23.62
C LYS A 1116 -9.00 10.46 -22.54
N LYS A 1117 -8.16 9.89 -21.66
CA LYS A 1117 -7.39 10.65 -20.65
C LYS A 1117 -6.36 11.62 -21.25
N ALA A 1118 -5.80 11.29 -22.42
CA ALA A 1118 -4.90 12.13 -23.21
C ALA A 1118 -5.62 13.17 -24.10
N GLY A 1119 -6.95 13.30 -24.02
CA GLY A 1119 -7.73 14.21 -24.85
C GLY A 1119 -7.83 13.81 -26.33
N VAL A 1120 -7.63 12.53 -26.65
CA VAL A 1120 -7.68 12.00 -28.02
C VAL A 1120 -8.78 10.94 -28.13
N LYS A 1121 -9.82 11.22 -28.93
CA LYS A 1121 -10.89 10.25 -29.20
C LYS A 1121 -10.47 9.30 -30.33
N ILE A 1122 -10.21 8.04 -29.99
CA ILE A 1122 -10.03 6.95 -30.96
C ILE A 1122 -11.39 6.63 -31.61
N THR A 1123 -11.50 6.66 -32.94
CA THR A 1123 -12.75 6.35 -33.66
C THR A 1123 -12.98 4.84 -33.80
N HIS A 1124 -13.43 4.21 -32.71
CA HIS A 1124 -13.65 2.77 -32.69
C HIS A 1124 -14.82 2.31 -33.59
N ARG A 1125 -14.68 1.12 -34.21
CA ARG A 1125 -15.62 0.53 -35.19
C ARG A 1125 -16.01 -0.94 -34.92
N ALA A 1126 -15.98 -1.44 -33.69
CA ALA A 1126 -16.42 -2.82 -33.43
C ALA A 1126 -17.88 -3.08 -33.84
N GLU A 1127 -18.11 -4.24 -34.45
CA GLU A 1127 -19.46 -4.76 -34.70
C GLU A 1127 -20.07 -5.27 -33.39
N LYS A 1128 -20.97 -4.48 -32.81
CA LYS A 1128 -21.63 -4.80 -31.53
C LYS A 1128 -22.59 -5.98 -31.69
N GLN A 1129 -22.21 -7.17 -31.22
CA GLN A 1129 -23.08 -8.35 -31.26
C GLN A 1129 -24.16 -8.27 -30.16
N LEU A 1130 -25.38 -7.89 -30.56
CA LEU A 1130 -26.57 -7.93 -29.70
C LEU A 1130 -26.90 -9.38 -29.30
N PHE A 1131 -27.07 -9.62 -28.01
CA PHE A 1131 -27.40 -10.91 -27.40
C PHE A 1131 -28.91 -11.07 -27.17
N ASP A 1132 -29.54 -10.03 -26.59
CA ASP A 1132 -30.98 -9.97 -26.33
C ASP A 1132 -31.38 -8.50 -26.13
N THR A 1133 -32.66 -8.19 -26.28
CA THR A 1133 -33.21 -6.89 -25.90
C THR A 1133 -34.36 -7.12 -24.94
N ILE A 1134 -34.15 -6.74 -23.69
CA ILE A 1134 -35.27 -6.62 -22.76
C ILE A 1134 -35.91 -5.27 -23.05
N LEU A 1135 -36.92 -5.30 -23.93
CA LEU A 1135 -37.97 -4.29 -23.87
C LEU A 1135 -38.62 -4.46 -22.51
N LEU A 1136 -38.32 -3.50 -21.67
CA LEU A 1136 -38.81 -3.42 -20.32
C LEU A 1136 -40.33 -3.23 -20.36
#